data_AF-A0A7C6R4X7-F1
#
_entry.id   AF-A0A7C6R4X7-F1
#
_cell.length_a   1.000
_cell.length_b   1.000
_cell.length_c   1.000
_cell.angle_alpha   90.00
_cell.angle_beta   90.00
_cell.angle_gamma   90.00
#
_symmetry.space_group_name_H-M   'P 1'
#
loop_
_entity.id
_entity.type
_entity.pdbx_description
1 polymer ?
#
loop_
_entity_poly.entity_id
_entity_poly.type
_entity_poly.pdbx_seq_one_letter_code
_entity_poly.pdbx_strand_id
1 'polypeptide(L)'
;MKKYPIVDSLESFSACLERVRHAQEKYASYTQEQVDKIFKAAALAANRARIPLAKLAVEETGMGVVEDKVIKNHFASEYIYNKYKDAKTCGVIEKDTAMGIIKIAEPVGVIGAVIPTTNPTSTTIFKTLLALKTRNGIIVSPHPRAKKCTVEAARIVLEAAVEAGAPEDIIGWIDAPSLELTNTLMKESDLILATGGMAMVKAAYSSGTPAIGVGAGNVPAIIDDSADIVLAVNSIIHSKIFDNGMICASEQAVIVLDEVYEKVKKEFAERGCYFLKGDETDKVRKIIIINDALNAKIVGQPATAIAKLAGIEVPENTKILIGEVERTDLSEEFAHEKLSPVLAMYRAKDFGDALAKAAQLVRDGGMGHTAAIYLNEVTAREKLGQFEAAMKTCRILVNTPSSHGGIGDVYNFRLEPSLTLGCGTWGGNSVSENVGVKHLINIKTVAERRENMLWFRTPEKIYIKRGCLNTALDELKGKRKAFIVTDHFLFNNGFTKPVTDKLDEMGIQHATFYNVQPDPTLANAEEGAAQMRAFSPDVIIALGGGSPMDAAKIMWVMYEHPEADFMDMAMRFMDIRKRVYEFPRMGEKAYFVAIPTTAGTGSEVTPFAVITDEKTGVKYPLADYELLPDMAIVDPDLQMNAPKGLTAASGIDALTHALEAYASMLATEYTDALALKSIKMIFDYLPAAYDNGPNDPLAREKMANAATIAGMAFANAFLGVCHSMAHKLGATFNLPHGVANGLMICEVLRFNAANAPTKMGTFPQYTHPHTLARYAEIADYLGLKGNTDEEKLESLISAIEELKAKVGIKQAIRDYGIEEKDFLQKLDSMVEQAFDDQCTGANPRYPLLSEIKQMYLNAYYGTRVKV
;
A
#
# COMPACT_ATOMS: atom_id res chain seq x y z
N MET A 1 -47.34 -30.97 2.89
CA MET A 1 -46.22 -30.26 2.23
C MET A 1 -46.69 -28.87 1.84
N LYS A 2 -45.93 -27.82 2.18
CA LYS A 2 -46.18 -26.45 1.72
C LYS A 2 -46.03 -26.44 0.20
N LYS A 3 -46.96 -25.80 -0.53
CA LYS A 3 -46.88 -25.69 -1.99
C LYS A 3 -46.16 -24.38 -2.33
N TYR A 4 -45.07 -24.46 -3.09
CA TYR A 4 -44.34 -23.30 -3.60
C TYR A 4 -44.81 -22.97 -5.02
N PRO A 5 -44.84 -21.68 -5.43
CA PRO A 5 -45.12 -21.30 -6.81
C PRO A 5 -44.09 -21.93 -7.78
N ILE A 6 -44.56 -22.47 -8.89
CA ILE A 6 -43.71 -23.09 -9.91
C ILE A 6 -43.05 -22.01 -10.76
N VAL A 7 -41.74 -22.13 -10.99
CA VAL A 7 -40.95 -21.25 -11.86
C VAL A 7 -40.54 -21.99 -13.14
N ASP A 8 -41.31 -21.77 -14.21
CA ASP A 8 -41.15 -22.43 -15.51
C ASP A 8 -41.21 -21.48 -16.73
N SER A 9 -41.45 -20.20 -16.48
CA SER A 9 -41.62 -19.14 -17.48
C SER A 9 -41.02 -17.82 -16.98
N LEU A 10 -40.73 -16.88 -17.89
CA LEU A 10 -40.18 -15.57 -17.53
C LEU A 10 -41.06 -14.81 -16.54
N GLU A 11 -42.38 -14.86 -16.72
CA GLU A 11 -43.35 -14.22 -15.80
C GLU A 11 -43.23 -14.80 -14.38
N SER A 12 -43.24 -16.13 -14.25
CA SER A 12 -43.07 -16.80 -12.96
C SER A 12 -41.70 -16.54 -12.32
N PHE A 13 -40.65 -16.37 -13.15
CA PHE A 13 -39.31 -16.04 -12.70
C PHE A 13 -39.23 -14.61 -12.15
N SER A 14 -39.74 -13.62 -12.88
CA SER A 14 -39.77 -12.23 -12.40
C SER A 14 -40.56 -12.13 -11.08
N ALA A 15 -41.69 -12.84 -10.97
CA ALA A 15 -42.44 -12.90 -9.72
C ALA A 15 -41.63 -13.55 -8.57
N CYS A 16 -40.82 -14.58 -8.86
CA CYS A 16 -39.92 -15.17 -7.87
C CYS A 16 -38.82 -14.19 -7.44
N LEU A 17 -38.20 -13.49 -8.39
CA LEU A 17 -37.15 -12.51 -8.11
C LEU A 17 -37.64 -11.40 -7.19
N GLU A 18 -38.82 -10.85 -7.46
CA GLU A 18 -39.41 -9.79 -6.62
C GLU A 18 -39.69 -10.28 -5.18
N ARG A 19 -40.20 -11.50 -5.00
CA ARG A 19 -40.38 -12.07 -3.65
C ARG A 19 -39.05 -12.24 -2.92
N VAL A 20 -38.01 -12.72 -3.61
CA VAL A 20 -36.68 -12.91 -3.01
C VAL A 20 -36.03 -11.58 -2.67
N ARG A 21 -36.19 -10.54 -3.51
CA ARG A 21 -35.73 -9.17 -3.23
C ARG A 21 -36.39 -8.61 -1.97
N HIS A 22 -37.71 -8.69 -1.86
CA HIS A 22 -38.41 -8.26 -0.64
C HIS A 22 -37.94 -9.04 0.59
N ALA A 23 -37.80 -10.36 0.48
CA ALA A 23 -37.27 -11.20 1.55
C ALA A 23 -35.86 -10.76 1.98
N GLN A 24 -35.00 -10.45 1.02
CA GLN A 24 -33.63 -10.00 1.25
C GLN A 24 -33.59 -8.63 1.94
N GLU A 25 -34.41 -7.67 1.52
CA GLU A 25 -34.53 -6.36 2.16
C GLU A 25 -34.88 -6.50 3.65
N LYS A 26 -35.84 -7.36 3.97
CA LYS A 26 -36.18 -7.69 5.36
C LYS A 26 -35.01 -8.35 6.08
N TYR A 27 -34.34 -9.30 5.44
CA TYR A 27 -33.25 -10.05 6.04
C TYR A 27 -31.98 -9.21 6.30
N ALA A 28 -31.72 -8.18 5.50
CA ALA A 28 -30.61 -7.25 5.66
C ALA A 28 -30.60 -6.57 7.05
N SER A 29 -31.79 -6.35 7.62
CA SER A 29 -31.99 -5.73 8.94
C SER A 29 -31.72 -6.64 10.15
N TYR A 30 -31.45 -7.93 9.93
CA TYR A 30 -31.31 -8.88 11.02
C TYR A 30 -29.98 -8.71 11.75
N THR A 31 -30.01 -8.95 13.06
CA THR A 31 -28.82 -8.97 13.91
C THR A 31 -27.96 -10.20 13.61
N GLN A 32 -26.67 -10.13 13.99
CA GLN A 32 -25.74 -11.27 13.87
C GLN A 32 -26.29 -12.53 14.54
N GLU A 33 -26.88 -12.40 15.73
CA GLU A 33 -27.43 -13.53 16.48
C GLU A 33 -28.60 -14.21 15.76
N GLN A 34 -29.50 -13.43 15.15
CA GLN A 34 -30.61 -13.96 14.36
C GLN A 34 -30.10 -14.70 13.12
N VAL A 35 -29.13 -14.11 12.41
CA VAL A 35 -28.49 -14.72 11.24
C VAL A 35 -27.78 -16.02 11.62
N ASP A 36 -27.07 -16.04 12.74
CA ASP A 36 -26.32 -17.22 13.19
C ASP A 36 -27.24 -18.36 13.63
N LYS A 37 -28.38 -18.02 14.25
CA LYS A 37 -29.45 -18.99 14.57
C LYS A 37 -30.00 -19.65 13.31
N ILE A 38 -30.32 -18.85 12.28
CA ILE A 38 -30.82 -19.31 10.99
C ILE A 38 -29.78 -20.18 10.28
N PHE A 39 -28.54 -19.70 10.21
CA PHE A 39 -27.41 -20.42 9.59
C PHE A 39 -27.18 -21.79 10.23
N LYS A 40 -27.21 -21.87 11.57
CA LYS A 40 -27.08 -23.13 12.31
C LYS A 40 -28.23 -24.09 12.01
N ALA A 41 -29.47 -23.62 12.05
CA ALA A 41 -30.64 -24.47 11.81
C ALA A 41 -30.64 -25.06 10.39
N ALA A 42 -30.34 -24.22 9.40
CA ALA A 42 -30.17 -24.60 8.01
C ALA A 42 -29.08 -25.65 7.82
N ALA A 43 -27.90 -25.45 8.43
CA ALA A 43 -26.79 -26.40 8.34
C ALA A 43 -27.12 -27.75 8.98
N LEU A 44 -27.78 -27.75 10.15
CA LEU A 44 -28.22 -28.98 10.82
C LEU A 44 -29.24 -29.76 9.98
N ALA A 45 -30.21 -29.08 9.35
CA ALA A 45 -31.19 -29.72 8.50
C ALA A 45 -30.55 -30.36 7.27
N ALA A 46 -29.66 -29.62 6.58
CA ALA A 46 -28.89 -30.14 5.46
C ALA A 46 -28.03 -31.36 5.84
N ASN A 47 -27.35 -31.31 6.99
CA ASN A 47 -26.52 -32.41 7.47
C ASN A 47 -27.35 -33.66 7.82
N ARG A 48 -28.55 -33.49 8.41
CA ARG A 48 -29.49 -34.58 8.68
C ARG A 48 -30.04 -35.21 7.38
N ALA A 49 -30.23 -34.40 6.35
CA ALA A 49 -30.73 -34.84 5.05
C ALA A 49 -29.65 -35.38 4.08
N ARG A 50 -28.39 -35.48 4.52
CA ARG A 50 -27.26 -35.87 3.65
C ARG A 50 -27.46 -37.19 2.88
N ILE A 51 -28.10 -38.18 3.51
CA ILE A 51 -28.37 -39.52 2.92
C ILE A 51 -29.49 -39.49 1.89
N PRO A 52 -30.72 -39.04 2.20
CA PRO A 52 -31.79 -38.98 1.20
C PRO A 52 -31.40 -38.10 0.00
N LEU A 53 -30.72 -36.97 0.23
CA LEU A 53 -30.24 -36.11 -0.86
C LEU A 53 -29.17 -36.79 -1.74
N ALA A 54 -28.25 -37.54 -1.15
CA ALA A 54 -27.25 -38.29 -1.90
C ALA A 54 -27.89 -39.38 -2.78
N LYS A 55 -28.83 -40.14 -2.23
CA LYS A 55 -29.58 -41.16 -2.99
C LYS A 55 -30.33 -40.56 -4.16
N LEU A 56 -31.06 -39.46 -3.92
CA LEU A 56 -31.83 -38.77 -4.95
C LEU A 56 -30.91 -38.23 -6.07
N ALA A 57 -29.73 -37.70 -5.71
CA ALA A 57 -28.78 -37.21 -6.71
C ALA A 57 -28.22 -38.35 -7.57
N VAL A 58 -27.87 -39.51 -7.01
CA VAL A 58 -27.40 -40.67 -7.80
C VAL A 58 -28.52 -41.20 -8.68
N GLU A 59 -29.73 -41.36 -8.14
CA GLU A 59 -30.90 -41.85 -8.87
C GLU A 59 -31.26 -40.95 -10.05
N GLU A 60 -31.29 -39.63 -9.85
CA GLU A 60 -31.67 -38.68 -10.88
C GLU A 60 -30.60 -38.51 -11.96
N THR A 61 -29.32 -38.43 -11.56
CA THR A 61 -28.23 -38.14 -12.50
C THR A 61 -27.68 -39.37 -13.18
N GLY A 62 -27.76 -40.53 -12.53
CA GLY A 62 -27.08 -41.78 -12.89
C GLY A 62 -25.56 -41.72 -12.68
N MET A 63 -25.07 -40.81 -11.83
CA MET A 63 -23.64 -40.50 -11.70
C MET A 63 -23.18 -40.56 -10.24
N GLY A 64 -22.00 -41.15 -10.02
CA GLY A 64 -21.30 -41.13 -8.74
C GLY A 64 -21.67 -42.25 -7.78
N VAL A 65 -21.32 -42.04 -6.51
CA VAL A 65 -21.45 -43.02 -5.43
C VAL A 65 -22.24 -42.41 -4.28
N VAL A 66 -23.23 -43.12 -3.74
CA VAL A 66 -24.13 -42.58 -2.71
C VAL A 66 -23.34 -42.20 -1.46
N GLU A 67 -22.45 -43.07 -1.02
CA GLU A 67 -21.59 -42.90 0.16
C GLU A 67 -20.70 -41.64 0.04
N ASP A 68 -20.11 -41.41 -1.12
CA ASP A 68 -19.28 -40.23 -1.35
C ASP A 68 -20.12 -38.95 -1.44
N LYS A 69 -21.31 -39.01 -2.04
CA LYS A 69 -22.25 -37.87 -2.01
C LYS A 69 -22.77 -37.57 -0.61
N VAL A 70 -22.86 -38.57 0.28
CA VAL A 70 -23.14 -38.36 1.71
C VAL A 70 -22.02 -37.55 2.35
N ILE A 71 -20.77 -37.90 2.08
CA ILE A 71 -19.59 -37.15 2.56
C ILE A 71 -19.59 -35.73 2.00
N LYS A 72 -19.90 -35.53 0.72
CA LYS A 72 -19.99 -34.20 0.10
C LYS A 72 -21.08 -33.32 0.70
N ASN A 73 -22.25 -33.88 0.98
CA ASN A 73 -23.33 -33.16 1.66
C ASN A 73 -22.99 -32.85 3.12
N HIS A 74 -22.30 -33.77 3.80
CA HIS A 74 -21.78 -33.52 5.15
C HIS A 74 -20.74 -32.39 5.15
N PHE A 75 -19.79 -32.41 4.22
CA PHE A 75 -18.81 -31.34 4.02
C PHE A 75 -19.49 -29.99 3.77
N ALA A 76 -20.40 -29.92 2.79
CA ALA A 76 -21.11 -28.69 2.44
C ALA A 76 -21.98 -28.11 3.57
N SER A 77 -22.33 -28.91 4.57
CA SER A 77 -23.13 -28.48 5.73
C SER A 77 -22.25 -28.20 6.95
N GLU A 78 -21.60 -29.24 7.48
CA GLU A 78 -20.86 -29.19 8.74
C GLU A 78 -19.56 -28.38 8.64
N TYR A 79 -18.75 -28.58 7.60
CA TYR A 79 -17.47 -27.85 7.47
C TYR A 79 -17.72 -26.37 7.18
N ILE A 80 -18.67 -26.06 6.30
CA ILE A 80 -19.08 -24.69 5.99
C ILE A 80 -19.62 -23.98 7.25
N TYR A 81 -20.46 -24.67 8.03
CA TYR A 81 -20.93 -24.13 9.31
C TYR A 81 -19.78 -23.86 10.27
N ASN A 82 -18.90 -24.84 10.51
CA ASN A 82 -17.82 -24.68 11.47
C ASN A 82 -16.82 -23.59 11.07
N LYS A 83 -16.55 -23.43 9.79
CA LYS A 83 -15.70 -22.35 9.29
C LYS A 83 -16.28 -20.96 9.55
N TYR A 84 -17.60 -20.80 9.33
CA TYR A 84 -18.21 -19.47 9.26
C TYR A 84 -19.15 -19.12 10.42
N LYS A 85 -19.38 -20.02 11.39
CA LYS A 85 -20.28 -19.76 12.52
C LYS A 85 -19.93 -18.47 13.27
N ASP A 86 -18.64 -18.20 13.46
CA ASP A 86 -18.14 -17.03 14.21
C ASP A 86 -17.76 -15.83 13.30
N ALA A 87 -17.94 -15.96 11.97
CA ALA A 87 -17.64 -14.88 11.06
C ALA A 87 -18.60 -13.69 11.28
N LYS A 88 -18.04 -12.49 11.46
CA LYS A 88 -18.83 -11.25 11.55
C LYS A 88 -19.28 -10.84 10.15
N THR A 89 -20.58 -10.87 9.92
CA THR A 89 -21.21 -10.60 8.62
C THR A 89 -22.33 -9.58 8.71
N CYS A 90 -22.55 -8.99 9.90
CA CYS A 90 -23.62 -8.02 10.18
C CYS A 90 -23.07 -6.73 10.80
N GLY A 91 -23.47 -5.58 10.26
CA GLY A 91 -23.14 -4.28 10.84
C GLY A 91 -21.64 -4.03 10.94
N VAL A 92 -21.19 -3.42 12.04
CA VAL A 92 -19.78 -3.10 12.27
C VAL A 92 -18.97 -4.38 12.51
N ILE A 93 -18.02 -4.66 11.62
CA ILE A 93 -17.15 -5.84 11.71
C ILE A 93 -15.73 -5.50 12.20
N GLU A 94 -15.29 -4.26 11.98
CA GLU A 94 -14.00 -3.72 12.41
C GLU A 94 -14.19 -2.27 12.83
N LYS A 95 -13.56 -1.88 13.95
CA LYS A 95 -13.57 -0.51 14.46
C LYS A 95 -12.19 -0.18 15.02
N ASP A 96 -11.50 0.75 14.40
CA ASP A 96 -10.26 1.35 14.88
C ASP A 96 -10.55 2.81 15.27
N THR A 97 -10.77 3.04 16.56
CA THR A 97 -11.07 4.38 17.09
C THR A 97 -9.86 5.32 17.01
N ALA A 98 -8.64 4.79 17.10
CA ALA A 98 -7.43 5.60 17.07
C ALA A 98 -7.22 6.18 15.66
N MET A 99 -7.33 5.33 14.64
CA MET A 99 -7.19 5.74 13.23
C MET A 99 -8.48 6.31 12.63
N GLY A 100 -9.61 6.25 13.34
CA GLY A 100 -10.89 6.80 12.90
C GLY A 100 -11.55 6.01 11.77
N ILE A 101 -11.37 4.69 11.75
CA ILE A 101 -11.90 3.80 10.71
C ILE A 101 -12.93 2.84 11.29
N ILE A 102 -14.07 2.70 10.60
CA ILE A 102 -15.08 1.68 10.86
C ILE A 102 -15.37 0.94 9.56
N LYS A 103 -15.35 -0.39 9.58
CA LYS A 103 -15.80 -1.23 8.46
C LYS A 103 -17.14 -1.87 8.80
N ILE A 104 -18.10 -1.72 7.90
CA ILE A 104 -19.47 -2.19 8.04
C ILE A 104 -19.75 -3.20 6.93
N ALA A 105 -20.20 -4.41 7.29
CA ALA A 105 -20.60 -5.43 6.34
C ALA A 105 -22.03 -5.21 5.85
N GLU A 106 -22.22 -5.17 4.54
CA GLU A 106 -23.52 -5.06 3.86
C GLU A 106 -23.73 -6.28 2.93
N PRO A 107 -24.92 -6.88 2.89
CA PRO A 107 -25.22 -7.91 1.89
C PRO A 107 -25.07 -7.35 0.47
N VAL A 108 -24.77 -8.21 -0.50
CA VAL A 108 -24.73 -7.82 -1.91
C VAL A 108 -26.13 -7.67 -2.52
N GLY A 109 -27.13 -8.36 -1.97
CA GLY A 109 -28.50 -8.39 -2.50
C GLY A 109 -28.96 -9.81 -2.81
N VAL A 110 -29.48 -10.02 -4.01
CA VAL A 110 -29.94 -11.33 -4.50
C VAL A 110 -28.87 -11.99 -5.36
N ILE A 111 -28.51 -13.22 -4.99
CA ILE A 111 -27.49 -14.03 -5.67
C ILE A 111 -28.15 -14.95 -6.70
N GLY A 112 -27.67 -14.90 -7.95
CA GLY A 112 -27.98 -15.89 -8.98
C GLY A 112 -27.02 -17.07 -8.91
N ALA A 113 -27.51 -18.25 -8.52
CA ALA A 113 -26.66 -19.42 -8.29
C ALA A 113 -26.85 -20.50 -9.36
N VAL A 114 -25.84 -20.69 -10.21
CA VAL A 114 -25.83 -21.78 -11.20
C VAL A 114 -25.24 -23.04 -10.56
N ILE A 115 -25.94 -24.18 -10.69
CA ILE A 115 -25.61 -25.45 -10.05
C ILE A 115 -25.23 -26.52 -11.09
N PRO A 116 -24.09 -27.22 -10.92
CA PRO A 116 -23.65 -28.24 -11.87
C PRO A 116 -24.34 -29.59 -11.62
N THR A 117 -24.34 -30.46 -12.64
CA THR A 117 -24.88 -31.82 -12.53
C THR A 117 -24.03 -32.77 -11.69
N THR A 118 -22.75 -32.46 -11.46
CA THR A 118 -21.80 -33.32 -10.73
C THR A 118 -21.96 -33.22 -9.21
N ASN A 119 -22.21 -32.00 -8.72
CA ASN A 119 -22.31 -31.66 -7.29
C ASN A 119 -23.66 -30.99 -6.94
N PRO A 120 -24.81 -31.51 -7.39
CA PRO A 120 -26.05 -30.74 -7.40
C PRO A 120 -26.52 -30.35 -5.98
N THR A 121 -26.59 -31.33 -5.07
CA THR A 121 -27.08 -31.13 -3.71
C THR A 121 -26.07 -30.40 -2.83
N SER A 122 -24.82 -30.84 -2.84
CA SER A 122 -23.75 -30.26 -2.02
C SER A 122 -23.44 -28.80 -2.39
N THR A 123 -23.39 -28.44 -3.67
CA THR A 123 -23.17 -27.04 -4.08
C THR A 123 -24.36 -26.16 -3.73
N THR A 124 -25.58 -26.69 -3.78
CA THR A 124 -26.79 -25.96 -3.36
C THR A 124 -26.78 -25.67 -1.86
N ILE A 125 -26.47 -26.67 -1.04
CA ILE A 125 -26.31 -26.50 0.42
C ILE A 125 -25.23 -25.46 0.69
N PHE A 126 -24.05 -25.61 0.09
CA PHE A 126 -22.94 -24.66 0.26
C PHE A 126 -23.34 -23.22 -0.06
N LYS A 127 -23.89 -22.96 -1.26
CA LYS A 127 -24.23 -21.58 -1.68
C LYS A 127 -25.36 -20.97 -0.86
N THR A 128 -26.38 -21.75 -0.53
CA THR A 128 -27.51 -21.25 0.28
C THR A 128 -27.09 -20.96 1.71
N LEU A 129 -26.23 -21.79 2.32
CA LEU A 129 -25.66 -21.53 3.63
C LEU A 129 -24.80 -20.26 3.65
N LEU A 130 -23.95 -20.04 2.63
CA LEU A 130 -23.19 -18.81 2.51
C LEU A 130 -24.11 -17.58 2.35
N ALA A 131 -25.12 -17.65 1.48
CA ALA A 131 -26.08 -16.56 1.28
C ALA A 131 -26.83 -16.22 2.57
N LEU A 132 -27.29 -17.23 3.32
CA LEU A 132 -27.94 -17.04 4.60
C LEU A 132 -27.04 -16.38 5.64
N LYS A 133 -25.78 -16.84 5.78
CA LYS A 133 -24.82 -16.26 6.73
C LYS A 133 -24.47 -14.80 6.40
N THR A 134 -24.67 -14.39 5.15
CA THR A 134 -24.31 -13.05 4.65
C THR A 134 -25.52 -12.14 4.41
N ARG A 135 -26.72 -12.55 4.84
CA ARG A 135 -27.99 -11.80 4.70
C ARG A 135 -28.43 -11.55 3.25
N ASN A 136 -28.03 -12.44 2.34
CA ASN A 136 -28.41 -12.38 0.94
C ASN A 136 -29.64 -13.25 0.66
N GLY A 137 -30.43 -12.83 -0.32
CA GLY A 137 -31.38 -13.71 -1.01
C GLY A 137 -30.64 -14.52 -2.06
N ILE A 138 -31.17 -15.67 -2.46
CA ILE A 138 -30.53 -16.51 -3.48
C ILE A 138 -31.57 -17.22 -4.34
N ILE A 139 -31.35 -17.25 -5.66
CA ILE A 139 -32.16 -18.00 -6.61
C ILE A 139 -31.30 -19.05 -7.29
N VAL A 140 -31.72 -20.30 -7.21
CA VAL A 140 -30.99 -21.46 -7.69
C VAL A 140 -31.43 -21.83 -9.11
N SER A 141 -30.49 -21.85 -10.06
CA SER A 141 -30.67 -22.41 -11.40
C SER A 141 -30.05 -23.81 -11.49
N PRO A 142 -30.86 -24.88 -11.46
CA PRO A 142 -30.37 -26.25 -11.55
C PRO A 142 -29.96 -26.63 -12.97
N HIS A 143 -28.98 -27.52 -13.09
CA HIS A 143 -28.76 -28.25 -14.34
C HIS A 143 -29.99 -29.15 -14.66
N PRO A 144 -30.46 -29.23 -15.92
CA PRO A 144 -31.66 -30.01 -16.27
C PRO A 144 -31.64 -31.49 -15.85
N ARG A 145 -30.46 -32.12 -15.84
CA ARG A 145 -30.26 -33.53 -15.41
C ARG A 145 -30.27 -33.75 -13.89
N ALA A 146 -30.33 -32.69 -13.08
CA ALA A 146 -30.21 -32.77 -11.63
C ALA A 146 -31.20 -31.84 -10.91
N LYS A 147 -32.32 -31.50 -11.56
CA LYS A 147 -33.23 -30.45 -11.08
C LYS A 147 -33.98 -30.84 -9.81
N LYS A 148 -34.46 -32.08 -9.70
CA LYS A 148 -35.24 -32.55 -8.54
C LYS A 148 -34.39 -32.57 -7.29
N CYS A 149 -33.19 -33.15 -7.35
CA CYS A 149 -32.30 -33.21 -6.19
C CYS A 149 -31.79 -31.82 -5.77
N THR A 150 -31.52 -30.92 -6.73
CA THR A 150 -31.11 -29.54 -6.47
C THR A 150 -32.22 -28.76 -5.76
N VAL A 151 -33.45 -28.80 -6.31
CA VAL A 151 -34.62 -28.13 -5.72
C VAL A 151 -34.94 -28.67 -4.33
N GLU A 152 -34.85 -29.99 -4.14
CA GLU A 152 -35.08 -30.60 -2.83
C GLU A 152 -34.06 -30.15 -1.77
N ALA A 153 -32.79 -30.01 -2.16
CA ALA A 153 -31.77 -29.46 -1.26
C ALA A 153 -32.06 -28.00 -0.88
N ALA A 154 -32.43 -27.15 -1.86
CA ALA A 154 -32.81 -25.76 -1.61
C ALA A 154 -34.03 -25.65 -0.69
N ARG A 155 -35.05 -26.49 -0.92
CA ARG A 155 -36.27 -26.55 -0.12
C ARG A 155 -36.01 -26.93 1.34
N ILE A 156 -35.17 -27.95 1.59
CA ILE A 156 -34.81 -28.38 2.95
C ILE A 156 -34.09 -27.25 3.71
N VAL A 157 -33.17 -26.55 3.05
CA VAL A 157 -32.45 -25.42 3.65
C VAL A 157 -33.41 -24.27 3.94
N LEU A 158 -34.28 -23.91 2.98
CA LEU A 158 -35.27 -22.85 3.14
C LEU A 158 -36.22 -23.11 4.30
N GLU A 159 -36.83 -24.30 4.36
CA GLU A 159 -37.82 -24.61 5.40
C GLU A 159 -37.21 -24.53 6.80
N ALA A 160 -35.99 -25.05 6.98
CA ALA A 160 -35.28 -24.96 8.25
C ALA A 160 -34.87 -23.52 8.59
N ALA A 161 -34.46 -22.72 7.60
CA ALA A 161 -34.14 -21.32 7.79
C ALA A 161 -35.39 -20.53 8.23
N VAL A 162 -36.54 -20.74 7.58
CA VAL A 162 -37.81 -20.09 7.89
C VAL A 162 -38.31 -20.48 9.27
N GLU A 163 -38.25 -21.77 9.64
CA GLU A 163 -38.59 -22.25 10.99
C GLU A 163 -37.72 -21.58 12.07
N ALA A 164 -36.45 -21.28 11.76
CA ALA A 164 -35.55 -20.57 12.64
C ALA A 164 -35.77 -19.04 12.71
N GLY A 165 -36.55 -18.49 11.78
CA GLY A 165 -36.96 -17.09 11.73
C GLY A 165 -36.60 -16.33 10.45
N ALA A 166 -36.09 -16.99 9.41
CA ALA A 166 -35.79 -16.33 8.13
C ALA A 166 -37.07 -15.92 7.37
N PRO A 167 -37.02 -14.91 6.49
CA PRO A 167 -38.13 -14.58 5.60
C PRO A 167 -38.51 -15.73 4.66
N GLU A 168 -39.81 -15.88 4.36
CA GLU A 168 -40.36 -17.09 3.70
C GLU A 168 -39.78 -17.38 2.30
N ASP A 169 -39.42 -16.36 1.54
CA ASP A 169 -38.94 -16.47 0.16
C ASP A 169 -37.44 -16.17 0.03
N ILE A 170 -36.65 -16.25 1.11
CA ILE A 170 -35.21 -15.88 1.05
C ILE A 170 -34.37 -16.78 0.13
N ILE A 171 -34.86 -17.98 -0.19
CA ILE A 171 -34.29 -18.89 -1.19
C ILE A 171 -35.38 -19.21 -2.23
N GLY A 172 -35.08 -18.98 -3.50
CA GLY A 172 -35.90 -19.39 -4.64
C GLY A 172 -35.17 -20.36 -5.58
N TRP A 173 -35.87 -20.93 -6.55
CA TRP A 173 -35.28 -21.81 -7.56
C TRP A 173 -36.10 -21.84 -8.86
N ILE A 174 -35.49 -22.36 -9.92
CA ILE A 174 -36.15 -22.60 -11.22
C ILE A 174 -36.55 -24.08 -11.31
N ASP A 175 -37.85 -24.37 -11.41
CA ASP A 175 -38.38 -25.74 -11.47
C ASP A 175 -38.19 -26.40 -12.86
N ALA A 176 -38.31 -25.61 -13.93
CA ALA A 176 -38.09 -26.05 -15.31
C ALA A 176 -36.93 -25.26 -15.95
N PRO A 177 -35.67 -25.65 -15.71
CA PRO A 177 -34.52 -24.89 -16.16
C PRO A 177 -34.44 -24.81 -17.69
N SER A 178 -34.31 -23.59 -18.20
CA SER A 178 -34.03 -23.29 -19.60
C SER A 178 -32.87 -22.30 -19.71
N LEU A 179 -32.24 -22.21 -20.89
CA LEU A 179 -31.19 -21.21 -21.14
C LEU A 179 -31.71 -19.79 -20.98
N GLU A 180 -32.95 -19.54 -21.41
CA GLU A 180 -33.61 -18.25 -21.29
C GLU A 180 -33.73 -17.82 -19.82
N LEU A 181 -34.31 -18.67 -18.97
CA LEU A 181 -34.47 -18.38 -17.54
C LEU A 181 -33.12 -18.21 -16.83
N THR A 182 -32.13 -19.03 -17.19
CA THR A 182 -30.79 -18.95 -16.60
C THR A 182 -30.07 -17.67 -17.00
N ASN A 183 -30.19 -17.23 -18.26
CA ASN A 183 -29.64 -15.97 -18.73
C ASN A 183 -30.33 -14.77 -18.09
N THR A 184 -31.65 -14.82 -17.92
CA THR A 184 -32.41 -13.77 -17.22
C THR A 184 -31.98 -13.69 -15.76
N LEU A 185 -31.85 -14.83 -15.05
CA LEU A 185 -31.32 -14.86 -13.69
C LEU A 185 -29.96 -14.18 -13.59
N MET A 186 -29.04 -14.50 -14.50
CA MET A 186 -27.72 -13.90 -14.48
C MET A 186 -27.79 -12.38 -14.65
N LYS A 187 -28.59 -11.89 -15.60
CA LYS A 187 -28.73 -10.45 -15.87
C LYS A 187 -29.44 -9.66 -14.76
N GLU A 188 -30.37 -10.27 -14.04
CA GLU A 188 -31.26 -9.57 -13.11
C GLU A 188 -30.90 -9.75 -11.62
N SER A 189 -29.97 -10.67 -11.31
CA SER A 189 -29.38 -10.78 -9.97
C SER A 189 -28.34 -9.69 -9.69
N ASP A 190 -27.96 -9.50 -8.42
CA ASP A 190 -26.95 -8.53 -8.00
C ASP A 190 -25.52 -9.12 -8.01
N LEU A 191 -25.41 -10.44 -7.86
CA LEU A 191 -24.16 -11.20 -7.94
C LEU A 191 -24.42 -12.62 -8.46
N ILE A 192 -23.59 -13.10 -9.38
CA ILE A 192 -23.69 -14.47 -9.91
C ILE A 192 -22.64 -15.37 -9.26
N LEU A 193 -23.07 -16.52 -8.73
CA LEU A 193 -22.19 -17.64 -8.40
C LEU A 193 -22.31 -18.71 -9.50
N ALA A 194 -21.40 -18.69 -10.47
CA ALA A 194 -21.42 -19.58 -11.62
C ALA A 194 -20.51 -20.81 -11.39
N THR A 195 -21.12 -21.94 -11.02
CA THR A 195 -20.40 -23.22 -10.92
C THR A 195 -20.93 -24.18 -11.98
N GLY A 196 -20.16 -24.35 -13.05
CA GLY A 196 -20.53 -25.15 -14.21
C GLY A 196 -19.43 -25.13 -15.25
N GLY A 197 -19.71 -25.67 -16.43
CA GLY A 197 -18.74 -25.67 -17.53
C GLY A 197 -18.38 -24.27 -18.02
N MET A 198 -17.27 -24.15 -18.74
CA MET A 198 -16.69 -22.87 -19.18
C MET A 198 -17.64 -21.98 -19.98
N ALA A 199 -18.53 -22.57 -20.79
CA ALA A 199 -19.55 -21.80 -21.53
C ALA A 199 -20.50 -21.03 -20.58
N MET A 200 -20.88 -21.65 -19.47
CA MET A 200 -21.76 -21.06 -18.48
C MET A 200 -21.05 -19.98 -17.66
N VAL A 201 -19.79 -20.22 -17.29
CA VAL A 201 -18.95 -19.22 -16.63
C VAL A 201 -18.75 -18.00 -17.53
N LYS A 202 -18.46 -18.21 -18.82
CA LYS A 202 -18.34 -17.12 -19.80
C LYS A 202 -19.64 -16.34 -19.95
N ALA A 203 -20.78 -17.02 -19.96
CA ALA A 203 -22.10 -16.37 -19.99
C ALA A 203 -22.32 -15.49 -18.74
N ALA A 204 -21.93 -15.97 -17.56
CA ALA A 204 -22.02 -15.19 -16.32
C ALA A 204 -21.17 -13.91 -16.37
N TYR A 205 -19.90 -14.00 -16.81
CA TYR A 205 -19.05 -12.81 -16.98
C TYR A 205 -19.48 -11.89 -18.13
N SER A 206 -20.33 -12.38 -19.04
CA SER A 206 -20.90 -11.59 -20.15
C SER A 206 -22.29 -11.02 -19.84
N SER A 207 -22.82 -11.26 -18.64
CA SER A 207 -24.19 -10.90 -18.27
C SER A 207 -24.40 -9.40 -18.01
N GLY A 208 -23.32 -8.66 -17.70
CA GLY A 208 -23.39 -7.29 -17.19
C GLY A 208 -23.47 -7.22 -15.65
N THR A 209 -23.75 -8.34 -14.98
CA THR A 209 -23.78 -8.47 -13.52
C THR A 209 -22.43 -8.96 -13.00
N PRO A 210 -21.95 -8.46 -11.84
CA PRO A 210 -20.77 -9.02 -11.18
C PRO A 210 -20.88 -10.55 -11.03
N ALA A 211 -19.84 -11.26 -11.42
CA ALA A 211 -19.83 -12.72 -11.41
C ALA A 211 -18.60 -13.27 -10.69
N ILE A 212 -18.83 -14.38 -9.99
CA ILE A 212 -17.80 -15.25 -9.42
C ILE A 212 -17.96 -16.61 -10.10
N GLY A 213 -17.04 -16.91 -11.01
CA GLY A 213 -16.97 -18.16 -11.74
C GLY A 213 -15.98 -19.15 -11.16
N VAL A 214 -15.91 -20.30 -11.84
CA VAL A 214 -14.91 -21.35 -11.65
C VAL A 214 -14.20 -21.61 -12.97
N GLY A 215 -13.19 -22.47 -12.98
CA GLY A 215 -12.51 -22.97 -14.17
C GLY A 215 -12.57 -24.50 -14.28
N ALA A 216 -12.13 -25.03 -15.41
CA ALA A 216 -11.90 -26.47 -15.58
C ALA A 216 -10.69 -26.92 -14.75
N GLY A 217 -10.73 -28.14 -14.24
CA GLY A 217 -9.66 -28.70 -13.42
C GLY A 217 -8.91 -29.81 -14.14
N ASN A 218 -7.75 -29.49 -14.73
CA ASN A 218 -6.86 -30.49 -15.32
C ASN A 218 -5.61 -30.73 -14.45
N VAL A 219 -5.82 -31.30 -13.27
CA VAL A 219 -4.80 -31.34 -12.20
C VAL A 219 -3.67 -32.34 -12.52
N PRO A 220 -2.42 -31.89 -12.75
CA PRO A 220 -1.27 -32.78 -12.76
C PRO A 220 -0.79 -33.07 -11.32
N ALA A 221 -0.33 -34.30 -11.08
CA ALA A 221 0.35 -34.69 -9.85
C ALA A 221 1.77 -35.18 -10.18
N ILE A 222 2.80 -34.43 -9.78
CA ILE A 222 4.19 -34.89 -9.89
C ILE A 222 4.52 -35.82 -8.72
N ILE A 223 5.16 -36.96 -8.99
CA ILE A 223 5.73 -37.85 -7.97
C ILE A 223 7.24 -37.85 -8.15
N ASP A 224 7.91 -37.19 -7.21
CA ASP A 224 9.36 -37.06 -7.14
C ASP A 224 10.05 -38.34 -6.64
N ASP A 225 11.35 -38.48 -6.90
CA ASP A 225 12.19 -39.57 -6.41
C ASP A 225 12.25 -39.64 -4.87
N SER A 226 12.12 -38.48 -4.19
CA SER A 226 12.12 -38.36 -2.73
C SER A 226 10.77 -38.64 -2.07
N ALA A 227 9.71 -38.87 -2.84
CA ALA A 227 8.35 -39.01 -2.33
C ALA A 227 8.15 -40.31 -1.52
N ASP A 228 7.28 -40.26 -0.51
CA ASP A 228 6.66 -41.48 0.02
C ASP A 228 5.67 -42.03 -1.02
N ILE A 229 6.12 -43.05 -1.76
CA ILE A 229 5.36 -43.67 -2.85
C ILE A 229 4.04 -44.25 -2.36
N VAL A 230 4.01 -44.84 -1.16
CA VAL A 230 2.80 -45.48 -0.62
C VAL A 230 1.78 -44.39 -0.29
N LEU A 231 2.20 -43.31 0.37
CA LEU A 231 1.34 -42.17 0.64
C LEU A 231 0.83 -41.53 -0.67
N ALA A 232 1.72 -41.31 -1.63
CA ALA A 232 1.40 -40.64 -2.88
C ALA A 232 0.33 -41.41 -3.67
N VAL A 233 0.56 -42.71 -3.90
CA VAL A 233 -0.38 -43.57 -4.63
C VAL A 233 -1.72 -43.67 -3.91
N ASN A 234 -1.74 -43.89 -2.59
CA ASN A 234 -3.00 -43.99 -1.85
C ASN A 234 -3.76 -42.66 -1.85
N SER A 235 -3.08 -41.51 -1.77
CA SER A 235 -3.69 -40.18 -1.85
C SER A 235 -4.33 -39.93 -3.21
N ILE A 236 -3.61 -40.22 -4.30
CA ILE A 236 -4.12 -40.06 -5.66
C ILE A 236 -5.31 -40.99 -5.89
N ILE A 237 -5.24 -42.25 -5.45
CA ILE A 237 -6.37 -43.18 -5.56
C ILE A 237 -7.57 -42.66 -4.78
N HIS A 238 -7.37 -42.27 -3.51
CA HIS A 238 -8.43 -41.78 -2.63
C HIS A 238 -9.14 -40.55 -3.21
N SER A 239 -8.38 -39.62 -3.78
CA SER A 239 -8.91 -38.45 -4.48
C SER A 239 -9.65 -38.84 -5.77
N LYS A 240 -9.05 -39.69 -6.61
CA LYS A 240 -9.56 -39.98 -7.95
C LYS A 240 -10.83 -40.82 -7.96
N ILE A 241 -10.99 -41.74 -7.00
CA ILE A 241 -12.19 -42.58 -6.91
C ILE A 241 -13.35 -41.87 -6.19
N PHE A 242 -13.08 -40.78 -5.47
CA PHE A 242 -14.10 -40.10 -4.68
C PHE A 242 -15.21 -39.55 -5.58
N ASP A 243 -16.42 -40.06 -5.37
CA ASP A 243 -17.61 -39.83 -6.19
C ASP A 243 -17.32 -40.10 -7.68
N ASN A 244 -16.57 -41.17 -7.96
CA ASN A 244 -16.06 -41.53 -9.28
C ASN A 244 -15.32 -40.38 -10.00
N GLY A 245 -14.52 -39.59 -9.28
CA GLY A 245 -13.63 -38.59 -9.87
C GLY A 245 -14.31 -37.32 -10.37
N MET A 246 -15.51 -37.02 -9.86
CA MET A 246 -16.31 -35.85 -10.29
C MET A 246 -15.94 -34.53 -9.62
N ILE A 247 -14.99 -34.51 -8.68
CA ILE A 247 -14.44 -33.27 -8.14
C ILE A 247 -13.45 -32.69 -9.15
N CYS A 248 -13.63 -31.43 -9.54
CA CYS A 248 -12.75 -30.74 -10.51
C CYS A 248 -11.30 -30.65 -10.03
N ALA A 249 -11.07 -30.61 -8.72
CA ALA A 249 -9.73 -30.67 -8.15
C ALA A 249 -9.09 -32.08 -8.19
N SER A 250 -9.76 -33.11 -8.70
CA SER A 250 -9.21 -34.47 -8.79
C SER A 250 -8.09 -34.58 -9.83
N GLU A 251 -7.09 -35.42 -9.54
CA GLU A 251 -5.96 -35.67 -10.43
C GLU A 251 -6.45 -36.13 -11.81
N GLN A 252 -5.89 -35.57 -12.86
CA GLN A 252 -6.14 -35.99 -14.24
C GLN A 252 -4.93 -36.71 -14.83
N ALA A 253 -3.74 -36.43 -14.32
CA ALA A 253 -2.49 -37.00 -14.73
C ALA A 253 -1.55 -37.20 -13.55
N VAL A 254 -0.77 -38.28 -13.58
CA VAL A 254 0.40 -38.48 -12.72
C VAL A 254 1.65 -38.43 -13.59
N ILE A 255 2.65 -37.67 -13.13
CA ILE A 255 3.93 -37.48 -13.82
C ILE A 255 5.01 -37.98 -12.89
N VAL A 256 5.63 -39.10 -13.25
CA VAL A 256 6.48 -39.85 -12.33
C VAL A 256 7.91 -39.85 -12.85
N LEU A 257 8.86 -39.51 -11.97
CA LEU A 257 10.28 -39.55 -12.33
C LEU A 257 10.73 -40.97 -12.64
N ASP A 258 11.61 -41.09 -13.63
CA ASP A 258 12.06 -42.38 -14.17
C ASP A 258 12.58 -43.33 -13.09
N GLU A 259 13.35 -42.81 -12.12
CA GLU A 259 13.95 -43.60 -11.03
C GLU A 259 12.92 -44.36 -10.18
N VAL A 260 11.73 -43.79 -9.99
CA VAL A 260 10.66 -44.37 -9.15
C VAL A 260 9.46 -44.88 -9.96
N TYR A 261 9.47 -44.75 -11.29
CA TYR A 261 8.34 -45.07 -12.16
C TYR A 261 7.82 -46.50 -11.97
N GLU A 262 8.70 -47.51 -12.01
CA GLU A 262 8.29 -48.90 -11.86
C GLU A 262 7.76 -49.22 -10.46
N LYS A 263 8.29 -48.58 -9.42
CA LYS A 263 7.81 -48.74 -8.04
C LYS A 263 6.41 -48.16 -7.89
N VAL A 264 6.19 -46.96 -8.42
CA VAL A 264 4.87 -46.29 -8.41
C VAL A 264 3.84 -47.09 -9.21
N LYS A 265 4.21 -47.56 -10.41
CA LYS A 265 3.36 -48.42 -11.25
C LYS A 265 2.95 -49.69 -10.52
N LYS A 266 3.90 -50.36 -9.88
CA LYS A 266 3.64 -51.55 -9.07
C LYS A 266 2.70 -51.25 -7.90
N GLU A 267 2.94 -50.17 -7.15
CA GLU A 267 2.09 -49.78 -6.02
C GLU A 267 0.65 -49.48 -6.49
N PHE A 268 0.44 -48.77 -7.61
CA PHE A 268 -0.90 -48.57 -8.18
C PHE A 268 -1.61 -49.89 -8.49
N ALA A 269 -0.90 -50.83 -9.11
CA ALA A 269 -1.46 -52.15 -9.43
C ALA A 269 -1.82 -52.94 -8.15
N GLU A 270 -0.97 -52.93 -7.13
CA GLU A 270 -1.21 -53.57 -5.83
C GLU A 270 -2.43 -52.99 -5.10
N ARG A 271 -2.74 -51.71 -5.32
CA ARG A 271 -3.92 -51.04 -4.74
C ARG A 271 -5.20 -51.19 -5.56
N GLY A 272 -5.18 -51.95 -6.66
CA GLY A 272 -6.36 -52.28 -7.47
C GLY A 272 -6.61 -51.35 -8.65
N CYS A 273 -5.59 -50.62 -9.11
CA CYS A 273 -5.66 -49.88 -10.38
C CYS A 273 -5.27 -50.78 -11.55
N TYR A 274 -5.91 -50.59 -12.70
CA TYR A 274 -5.67 -51.38 -13.90
C TYR A 274 -4.92 -50.56 -14.95
N PHE A 275 -3.72 -51.02 -15.30
CA PHE A 275 -2.94 -50.46 -16.40
C PHE A 275 -3.44 -51.03 -17.72
N LEU A 276 -3.85 -50.16 -18.64
CA LEU A 276 -4.35 -50.53 -19.97
C LEU A 276 -3.22 -51.15 -20.80
N LYS A 277 -3.52 -52.25 -21.50
CA LYS A 277 -2.54 -53.07 -22.24
C LYS A 277 -2.80 -53.04 -23.73
N GLY A 278 -1.74 -52.99 -24.54
CA GLY A 278 -1.85 -53.10 -26.00
C GLY A 278 -2.80 -52.06 -26.59
N ASP A 279 -3.85 -52.53 -27.28
CA ASP A 279 -4.85 -51.66 -27.95
C ASP A 279 -5.93 -51.10 -27.00
N GLU A 280 -5.94 -51.50 -25.72
CA GLU A 280 -6.91 -51.02 -24.73
C GLU A 280 -6.79 -49.51 -24.48
N THR A 281 -5.57 -48.96 -24.49
CA THR A 281 -5.33 -47.52 -24.36
C THR A 281 -6.01 -46.75 -25.48
N ASP A 282 -5.91 -47.22 -26.73
CA ASP A 282 -6.54 -46.60 -27.89
C ASP A 282 -8.08 -46.70 -27.84
N LYS A 283 -8.61 -47.82 -27.32
CA LYS A 283 -10.06 -48.00 -27.12
C LYS A 283 -10.62 -47.02 -26.09
N VAL A 284 -9.93 -46.86 -24.96
CA VAL A 284 -10.33 -45.88 -23.93
C VAL A 284 -10.16 -44.46 -24.45
N ARG A 285 -9.07 -44.15 -25.18
CA ARG A 285 -8.83 -42.84 -25.81
C ARG A 285 -10.04 -42.36 -26.62
N LYS A 286 -10.58 -43.22 -27.49
CA LYS A 286 -11.72 -42.92 -28.39
C LYS A 286 -13.05 -42.64 -27.69
N ILE A 287 -13.18 -42.96 -26.39
CA ILE A 287 -14.41 -42.71 -25.63
C ILE A 287 -14.29 -41.54 -24.65
N ILE A 288 -13.11 -40.95 -24.47
CA ILE A 288 -12.92 -39.80 -23.57
C ILE A 288 -13.52 -38.53 -24.19
N ILE A 289 -13.12 -38.19 -25.42
CA ILE A 289 -13.62 -37.03 -26.16
C ILE A 289 -14.48 -37.49 -27.33
N ILE A 290 -15.68 -36.93 -27.47
CA ILE A 290 -16.59 -37.16 -28.60
C ILE A 290 -17.05 -35.80 -29.10
N ASN A 291 -16.85 -35.50 -30.40
CA ASN A 291 -17.18 -34.21 -31.02
C ASN A 291 -16.56 -33.01 -30.26
N ASP A 292 -15.25 -33.10 -29.97
CA ASP A 292 -14.46 -32.07 -29.27
C ASP A 292 -14.94 -31.72 -27.85
N ALA A 293 -15.75 -32.57 -27.24
CA ALA A 293 -16.23 -32.41 -25.87
C ALA A 293 -16.06 -33.70 -25.05
N LEU A 294 -15.92 -33.56 -23.73
CA LEU A 294 -15.90 -34.67 -22.81
C LEU A 294 -17.18 -35.52 -22.95
N ASN A 295 -17.01 -36.82 -23.12
CA ASN A 295 -18.13 -37.75 -23.26
C ASN A 295 -18.92 -37.85 -21.95
N ALA A 296 -20.12 -37.27 -21.94
CA ALA A 296 -21.01 -37.27 -20.77
C ALA A 296 -21.37 -38.69 -20.26
N LYS A 297 -21.15 -39.76 -21.05
CA LYS A 297 -21.37 -41.15 -20.64
C LYS A 297 -20.28 -41.72 -19.72
N ILE A 298 -19.08 -41.12 -19.67
CA ILE A 298 -18.02 -41.58 -18.75
C ILE A 298 -18.03 -40.82 -17.41
N VAL A 299 -18.61 -39.62 -17.39
CA VAL A 299 -18.59 -38.74 -16.22
C VAL A 299 -19.27 -39.41 -15.03
N GLY A 300 -18.55 -39.52 -13.92
CA GLY A 300 -19.03 -40.13 -12.68
C GLY A 300 -19.38 -41.62 -12.77
N GLN A 301 -18.94 -42.33 -13.80
CA GLN A 301 -19.13 -43.77 -13.92
C GLN A 301 -17.96 -44.54 -13.27
N PRO A 302 -18.20 -45.73 -12.72
CA PRO A 302 -17.13 -46.57 -12.21
C PRO A 302 -16.21 -47.05 -13.33
N ALA A 303 -14.94 -47.33 -13.01
CA ALA A 303 -13.93 -47.79 -13.97
C ALA A 303 -14.38 -49.00 -14.80
N THR A 304 -15.09 -49.95 -14.20
CA THR A 304 -15.65 -51.14 -14.88
C THR A 304 -16.70 -50.80 -15.93
N ALA A 305 -17.55 -49.80 -15.70
CA ALA A 305 -18.54 -49.35 -16.67
C ALA A 305 -17.89 -48.63 -17.86
N ILE A 306 -16.82 -47.86 -17.60
CA ILE A 306 -16.03 -47.18 -18.63
C ILE A 306 -15.27 -48.19 -19.48
N ALA A 307 -14.66 -49.20 -18.85
CA ALA A 307 -14.04 -50.33 -19.52
C ALA A 307 -15.03 -51.04 -20.47
N LYS A 308 -16.21 -51.38 -19.97
CA LYS A 308 -17.28 -51.98 -20.79
C LYS A 308 -17.69 -51.07 -21.96
N LEU A 309 -17.78 -49.75 -21.75
CA LEU A 309 -18.08 -48.79 -22.81
C LEU A 309 -16.98 -48.74 -23.89
N ALA A 310 -15.72 -48.90 -23.50
CA ALA A 310 -14.58 -49.00 -24.41
C ALA A 310 -14.45 -50.39 -25.08
N GLY A 311 -15.27 -51.37 -24.69
CA GLY A 311 -15.19 -52.75 -25.19
C GLY A 311 -14.00 -53.53 -24.62
N ILE A 312 -13.59 -53.24 -23.39
CA ILE A 312 -12.52 -53.96 -22.67
C ILE A 312 -13.09 -54.60 -21.38
N GLU A 313 -12.52 -55.74 -20.97
CA GLU A 313 -12.87 -56.41 -19.72
C GLU A 313 -11.77 -56.18 -18.68
N VAL A 314 -12.16 -55.75 -17.48
CA VAL A 314 -11.26 -55.51 -16.35
C VAL A 314 -11.81 -56.18 -15.09
N PRO A 315 -10.97 -56.50 -14.07
CA PRO A 315 -11.43 -57.05 -12.81
C PRO A 315 -12.55 -56.22 -12.16
N GLU A 316 -13.52 -56.86 -11.53
CA GLU A 316 -14.71 -56.18 -10.96
C GLU A 316 -14.39 -55.13 -9.89
N ASN A 317 -13.28 -55.30 -9.18
CA ASN A 317 -12.81 -54.39 -8.14
C ASN A 317 -11.82 -53.33 -8.66
N THR A 318 -11.70 -53.17 -9.99
CA THR A 318 -10.84 -52.14 -10.59
C THR A 318 -11.28 -50.75 -10.14
N LYS A 319 -10.35 -50.01 -9.54
CA LYS A 319 -10.60 -48.67 -9.01
C LYS A 319 -10.43 -47.58 -10.06
N ILE A 320 -9.35 -47.64 -10.84
CA ILE A 320 -8.94 -46.63 -11.81
C ILE A 320 -8.38 -47.32 -13.05
N LEU A 321 -8.73 -46.81 -14.23
CA LEU A 321 -8.06 -47.17 -15.49
C LEU A 321 -6.89 -46.21 -15.74
N ILE A 322 -5.67 -46.74 -15.83
CA ILE A 322 -4.46 -45.95 -16.04
C ILE A 322 -3.95 -46.17 -17.46
N GLY A 323 -3.90 -45.10 -18.24
CA GLY A 323 -3.29 -45.07 -19.57
C GLY A 323 -1.87 -44.50 -19.50
N GLU A 324 -0.88 -45.28 -19.88
CA GLU A 324 0.50 -44.79 -20.08
C GLU A 324 0.56 -44.06 -21.42
N VAL A 325 0.88 -42.77 -21.40
CA VAL A 325 0.87 -41.88 -22.58
C VAL A 325 2.07 -40.93 -22.55
N GLU A 326 2.43 -40.39 -23.72
CA GLU A 326 3.63 -39.53 -23.88
C GLU A 326 3.30 -38.06 -24.16
N ARG A 327 2.24 -37.79 -24.94
CA ARG A 327 1.86 -36.45 -25.36
C ARG A 327 0.99 -35.77 -24.32
N THR A 328 1.33 -34.53 -23.96
CA THR A 328 0.63 -33.75 -22.92
C THR A 328 -0.26 -32.64 -23.49
N ASP A 329 -0.28 -32.45 -24.81
CA ASP A 329 -1.13 -31.48 -25.47
C ASP A 329 -2.53 -32.06 -25.78
N LEU A 330 -3.47 -31.20 -26.18
CA LEU A 330 -4.86 -31.57 -26.39
C LEU A 330 -5.10 -32.57 -27.54
N SER A 331 -4.10 -32.91 -28.36
CA SER A 331 -4.19 -34.01 -29.33
C SER A 331 -4.12 -35.40 -28.69
N GLU A 332 -3.87 -35.46 -27.38
CA GLU A 332 -3.99 -36.66 -26.56
C GLU A 332 -5.21 -36.56 -25.64
N GLU A 333 -6.19 -37.43 -25.82
CA GLU A 333 -7.45 -37.38 -25.07
C GLU A 333 -7.24 -37.65 -23.58
N PHE A 334 -6.21 -38.42 -23.21
CA PHE A 334 -5.81 -38.59 -21.82
C PHE A 334 -5.28 -37.30 -21.16
N ALA A 335 -4.86 -36.31 -21.93
CA ALA A 335 -4.39 -35.01 -21.43
C ALA A 335 -5.54 -34.08 -21.01
N HIS A 336 -6.79 -34.40 -21.32
CA HIS A 336 -7.97 -33.59 -20.96
C HIS A 336 -8.47 -33.88 -19.54
N GLU A 337 -9.33 -33.01 -19.02
CA GLU A 337 -10.15 -33.29 -17.84
C GLU A 337 -11.17 -34.41 -18.14
N LYS A 338 -11.21 -35.45 -17.30
CA LYS A 338 -11.97 -36.69 -17.57
C LYS A 338 -13.18 -36.89 -16.65
N LEU A 339 -13.24 -36.20 -15.52
CA LEU A 339 -14.30 -36.28 -14.48
C LEU A 339 -14.82 -37.72 -14.19
N SER A 340 -13.91 -38.67 -14.21
CA SER A 340 -14.16 -40.11 -14.12
C SER A 340 -12.90 -40.81 -13.60
N PRO A 341 -12.95 -42.08 -13.14
CA PRO A 341 -11.80 -42.86 -12.65
C PRO A 341 -10.85 -43.33 -13.77
N VAL A 342 -10.46 -42.40 -14.66
CA VAL A 342 -9.47 -42.58 -15.72
C VAL A 342 -8.32 -41.62 -15.46
N LEU A 343 -7.09 -42.11 -15.49
CA LEU A 343 -5.89 -41.36 -15.13
C LEU A 343 -4.80 -41.54 -16.21
N ALA A 344 -4.18 -40.45 -16.62
CA ALA A 344 -3.00 -40.49 -17.46
C ALA A 344 -1.75 -40.72 -16.61
N MET A 345 -0.81 -41.56 -17.05
CA MET A 345 0.49 -41.72 -16.41
C MET A 345 1.61 -41.39 -17.41
N TYR A 346 2.42 -40.40 -17.05
CA TYR A 346 3.55 -39.92 -17.84
C TYR A 346 4.86 -40.26 -17.14
N ARG A 347 5.83 -40.78 -17.90
CA ARG A 347 7.21 -40.94 -17.44
C ARG A 347 7.96 -39.65 -17.68
N ALA A 348 8.66 -39.14 -16.68
CA ALA A 348 9.53 -37.97 -16.78
C ALA A 348 10.99 -38.34 -16.58
N LYS A 349 11.87 -37.84 -17.46
CA LYS A 349 13.31 -38.17 -17.43
C LYS A 349 13.99 -37.60 -16.19
N ASP A 350 13.59 -36.41 -15.81
CA ASP A 350 14.06 -35.67 -14.65
C ASP A 350 12.96 -34.71 -14.17
N PHE A 351 13.24 -33.97 -13.10
CA PHE A 351 12.28 -33.03 -12.52
C PHE A 351 11.93 -31.88 -13.47
N GLY A 352 12.87 -31.41 -14.29
CA GLY A 352 12.62 -30.35 -15.26
C GLY A 352 11.62 -30.77 -16.35
N ASP A 353 11.76 -31.99 -16.86
CA ASP A 353 10.80 -32.61 -17.79
C ASP A 353 9.43 -32.81 -17.12
N ALA A 354 9.40 -33.22 -15.84
CA ALA A 354 8.15 -33.33 -15.09
C ALA A 354 7.42 -31.98 -14.96
N LEU A 355 8.15 -30.90 -14.66
CA LEU A 355 7.63 -29.54 -14.60
C LEU A 355 7.07 -29.08 -15.95
N ALA A 356 7.79 -29.33 -17.05
CA ALA A 356 7.34 -28.94 -18.39
C ALA A 356 6.02 -29.63 -18.78
N LYS A 357 5.91 -30.93 -18.49
CA LYS A 357 4.68 -31.71 -18.71
C LYS A 357 3.52 -31.19 -17.86
N ALA A 358 3.76 -30.96 -16.56
CA ALA A 358 2.74 -30.42 -15.66
C ALA A 358 2.27 -29.02 -16.12
N ALA A 359 3.19 -28.15 -16.52
CA ALA A 359 2.89 -26.80 -16.98
C ALA A 359 2.07 -26.81 -18.29
N GLN A 360 2.36 -27.72 -19.22
CA GLN A 360 1.55 -27.91 -20.44
C GLN A 360 0.10 -28.29 -20.09
N LEU A 361 -0.08 -29.32 -19.26
CA LEU A 361 -1.42 -29.80 -18.88
C LEU A 361 -2.25 -28.72 -18.19
N VAL A 362 -1.61 -27.93 -17.32
CA VAL A 362 -2.24 -26.75 -16.70
C VAL A 362 -2.60 -25.72 -17.75
N ARG A 363 -1.66 -25.33 -18.63
CA ARG A 363 -1.89 -24.30 -19.64
C ARG A 363 -3.07 -24.62 -20.56
N ASP A 364 -3.18 -25.87 -20.97
CA ASP A 364 -4.14 -26.27 -22.00
C ASP A 364 -5.53 -26.61 -21.43
N GLY A 365 -5.66 -26.92 -20.12
CA GLY A 365 -6.94 -27.35 -19.56
C GLY A 365 -7.19 -27.09 -18.07
N GLY A 366 -6.23 -26.51 -17.33
CA GLY A 366 -6.30 -26.39 -15.87
C GLY A 366 -5.84 -25.04 -15.30
N MET A 367 -5.69 -24.01 -16.14
CA MET A 367 -5.18 -22.69 -15.74
C MET A 367 -5.94 -22.14 -14.54
N GLY A 368 -5.20 -21.82 -13.49
CA GLY A 368 -5.73 -21.23 -12.27
C GLY A 368 -6.34 -22.22 -11.27
N HIS A 369 -6.58 -23.48 -11.63
CA HIS A 369 -7.37 -24.37 -10.76
C HIS A 369 -6.54 -25.01 -9.64
N THR A 370 -5.84 -26.12 -9.93
CA THR A 370 -5.11 -26.92 -8.93
C THR A 370 -3.97 -27.69 -9.57
N ALA A 371 -2.83 -27.80 -8.88
CA ALA A 371 -1.72 -28.70 -9.21
C ALA A 371 -1.24 -29.39 -7.93
N ALA A 372 -0.73 -30.62 -8.05
CA ALA A 372 -0.27 -31.42 -6.93
C ALA A 372 1.18 -31.90 -7.12
N ILE A 373 1.88 -32.07 -6.00
CA ILE A 373 3.23 -32.65 -5.97
C ILE A 373 3.40 -33.53 -4.73
N TYR A 374 4.08 -34.65 -4.92
CA TYR A 374 4.51 -35.54 -3.87
C TYR A 374 6.03 -35.59 -3.85
N LEU A 375 6.63 -35.22 -2.72
CA LEU A 375 8.08 -35.14 -2.48
C LEU A 375 8.36 -35.07 -0.98
N ASN A 376 9.63 -35.12 -0.57
CA ASN A 376 10.01 -34.79 0.80
C ASN A 376 10.20 -33.28 0.97
N GLU A 377 9.30 -32.60 1.69
CA GLU A 377 9.29 -31.14 1.83
C GLU A 377 10.53 -30.55 2.51
N VAL A 378 11.29 -31.36 3.26
CA VAL A 378 12.50 -30.93 3.94
C VAL A 378 13.71 -31.05 3.01
N THR A 379 13.89 -32.20 2.36
CA THR A 379 15.09 -32.48 1.56
C THR A 379 14.96 -32.02 0.10
N ALA A 380 13.74 -31.89 -0.43
CA ALA A 380 13.47 -31.49 -1.82
C ALA A 380 12.87 -30.08 -1.93
N ARG A 381 13.20 -29.19 -0.99
CA ARG A 381 12.66 -27.82 -0.93
C ARG A 381 12.95 -26.98 -2.18
N GLU A 382 14.10 -27.18 -2.81
CA GLU A 382 14.43 -26.49 -4.07
C GLU A 382 13.50 -26.93 -5.21
N LYS A 383 13.26 -28.24 -5.36
CA LYS A 383 12.30 -28.80 -6.33
C LYS A 383 10.88 -28.27 -6.07
N LEU A 384 10.47 -28.17 -4.80
CA LEU A 384 9.19 -27.56 -4.44
C LEU A 384 9.10 -26.08 -4.88
N GLY A 385 10.14 -25.28 -4.63
CA GLY A 385 10.17 -23.88 -5.07
C GLY A 385 10.11 -23.72 -6.60
N GLN A 386 10.73 -24.63 -7.35
CA GLN A 386 10.61 -24.67 -8.81
C GLN A 386 9.18 -25.01 -9.28
N PHE A 387 8.52 -25.96 -8.61
CA PHE A 387 7.11 -26.29 -8.88
C PHE A 387 6.17 -25.12 -8.60
N GLU A 388 6.35 -24.46 -7.46
CA GLU A 388 5.58 -23.28 -7.06
C GLU A 388 5.71 -22.13 -8.07
N ALA A 389 6.91 -21.89 -8.59
CA ALA A 389 7.15 -20.86 -9.60
C ALA A 389 6.54 -21.21 -10.97
N ALA A 390 6.58 -22.48 -11.35
CA ALA A 390 6.16 -22.95 -12.67
C ALA A 390 4.63 -23.09 -12.80
N MET A 391 3.93 -23.59 -11.77
CA MET A 391 2.51 -23.92 -11.86
C MET A 391 1.62 -22.67 -11.81
N LYS A 392 0.93 -22.40 -12.93
CA LYS A 392 -0.09 -21.34 -13.02
C LYS A 392 -1.44 -21.81 -12.48
N THR A 393 -1.47 -22.17 -11.20
CA THR A 393 -2.67 -22.65 -10.48
C THR A 393 -2.82 -21.94 -9.14
N CYS A 394 -4.05 -21.66 -8.71
CA CYS A 394 -4.28 -20.95 -7.44
C CYS A 394 -4.19 -21.86 -6.20
N ARG A 395 -4.18 -23.19 -6.40
CA ARG A 395 -4.02 -24.19 -5.33
C ARG A 395 -2.87 -25.12 -5.69
N ILE A 396 -1.79 -25.03 -4.95
CA ILE A 396 -0.66 -25.97 -5.02
C ILE A 396 -0.76 -26.88 -3.81
N LEU A 397 -0.86 -28.18 -4.07
CA LEU A 397 -1.11 -29.20 -3.05
C LEU A 397 0.13 -30.08 -2.90
N VAL A 398 0.68 -30.16 -1.70
CA VAL A 398 1.87 -30.94 -1.39
C VAL A 398 1.47 -32.12 -0.52
N ASN A 399 1.80 -33.34 -0.94
CA ASN A 399 1.59 -34.58 -0.17
C ASN A 399 0.14 -34.79 0.32
N THR A 400 -0.86 -34.38 -0.46
CA THR A 400 -2.27 -34.51 -0.10
C THR A 400 -3.14 -34.94 -1.30
N PRO A 401 -4.19 -35.76 -1.07
CA PRO A 401 -5.18 -36.09 -2.11
C PRO A 401 -5.79 -34.81 -2.69
N SER A 402 -5.72 -34.61 -4.00
CA SER A 402 -5.99 -33.30 -4.58
C SER A 402 -7.46 -32.87 -4.50
N SER A 403 -8.41 -33.79 -4.59
CA SER A 403 -9.85 -33.49 -4.45
C SER A 403 -10.16 -32.90 -3.07
N HIS A 404 -9.69 -33.56 -2.02
CA HIS A 404 -9.94 -33.16 -0.63
C HIS A 404 -9.09 -31.96 -0.23
N GLY A 405 -7.83 -31.92 -0.67
CA GLY A 405 -6.95 -30.79 -0.46
C GLY A 405 -7.44 -29.53 -1.17
N GLY A 406 -7.98 -29.63 -2.38
CA GLY A 406 -8.42 -28.49 -3.17
C GLY A 406 -9.71 -27.84 -2.65
N ILE A 407 -10.66 -28.65 -2.15
CA ILE A 407 -11.90 -28.13 -1.55
C ILE A 407 -11.66 -27.50 -0.18
N GLY A 408 -10.56 -27.81 0.51
CA GLY A 408 -10.12 -27.14 1.73
C GLY A 408 -10.54 -27.81 3.05
N ASP A 409 -9.85 -27.44 4.13
CA ASP A 409 -10.11 -27.76 5.56
C ASP A 409 -9.98 -29.24 5.97
N VAL A 410 -10.10 -30.20 5.05
CA VAL A 410 -9.98 -31.64 5.36
C VAL A 410 -8.54 -32.06 5.62
N TYR A 411 -7.61 -31.62 4.77
CA TYR A 411 -6.16 -31.92 4.88
C TYR A 411 -5.31 -30.67 5.10
N ASN A 412 -5.91 -29.48 5.00
CA ASN A 412 -5.24 -28.19 5.13
C ASN A 412 -6.12 -27.23 5.95
N PHE A 413 -5.87 -27.18 7.25
CA PHE A 413 -6.67 -26.49 8.29
C PHE A 413 -6.88 -24.97 8.11
N ARG A 414 -6.42 -24.39 7.01
CA ARG A 414 -6.53 -22.95 6.69
C ARG A 414 -7.00 -22.65 5.28
N LEU A 415 -7.05 -23.62 4.37
CA LEU A 415 -7.71 -23.39 3.09
C LEU A 415 -9.21 -23.44 3.30
N GLU A 416 -9.92 -22.39 2.88
CA GLU A 416 -11.36 -22.27 3.11
C GLU A 416 -12.15 -23.45 2.51
N PRO A 417 -13.06 -24.11 3.25
CA PRO A 417 -13.88 -25.17 2.70
C PRO A 417 -14.86 -24.61 1.66
N SER A 418 -14.83 -25.13 0.42
CA SER A 418 -15.63 -24.60 -0.68
C SER A 418 -15.91 -25.62 -1.78
N LEU A 419 -17.06 -25.43 -2.45
CA LEU A 419 -17.43 -26.13 -3.68
C LEU A 419 -17.55 -25.18 -4.87
N THR A 420 -17.03 -23.96 -4.73
CA THR A 420 -16.85 -22.98 -5.81
C THR A 420 -15.40 -22.52 -5.76
N LEU A 421 -14.60 -23.10 -6.64
CA LEU A 421 -13.15 -22.96 -6.64
C LEU A 421 -12.73 -21.94 -7.69
N GLY A 422 -12.46 -20.70 -7.25
CA GLY A 422 -12.00 -19.64 -8.15
C GLY A 422 -10.66 -19.98 -8.78
N CYS A 423 -10.49 -19.63 -10.06
CA CYS A 423 -9.27 -19.90 -10.84
C CYS A 423 -8.48 -18.62 -11.18
N GLY A 424 -8.83 -17.48 -10.56
CA GLY A 424 -8.16 -16.21 -10.79
C GLY A 424 -8.20 -15.76 -12.25
N THR A 425 -7.38 -14.75 -12.57
CA THR A 425 -7.33 -14.18 -13.93
C THR A 425 -6.83 -15.17 -14.98
N TRP A 426 -6.02 -16.17 -14.58
CA TRP A 426 -5.58 -17.26 -15.45
C TRP A 426 -6.72 -18.12 -15.97
N GLY A 427 -7.74 -18.38 -15.14
CA GLY A 427 -8.95 -19.09 -15.54
C GLY A 427 -10.09 -18.18 -16.01
N GLY A 428 -9.84 -16.87 -16.21
CA GLY A 428 -10.87 -15.90 -16.55
C GLY A 428 -11.88 -15.65 -15.43
N ASN A 429 -11.45 -15.71 -14.16
CA ASN A 429 -12.29 -15.47 -12.99
C ASN A 429 -11.84 -14.23 -12.21
N SER A 430 -12.80 -13.65 -11.47
CA SER A 430 -12.60 -12.47 -10.60
C SER A 430 -11.96 -12.81 -9.26
N VAL A 431 -11.92 -14.10 -8.88
CA VAL A 431 -11.35 -14.57 -7.62
C VAL A 431 -10.48 -15.82 -7.85
N SER A 432 -9.38 -15.92 -7.11
CA SER A 432 -8.44 -17.05 -7.09
C SER A 432 -8.64 -17.99 -5.89
N GLU A 433 -9.57 -17.65 -5.00
CA GLU A 433 -9.72 -18.33 -3.72
C GLU A 433 -10.83 -19.38 -3.73
N ASN A 434 -10.88 -20.16 -2.65
CA ASN A 434 -12.07 -20.91 -2.29
C ASN A 434 -13.15 -19.91 -1.86
N VAL A 435 -14.26 -19.86 -2.60
CA VAL A 435 -15.33 -18.89 -2.35
C VAL A 435 -15.97 -19.18 -0.99
N GLY A 436 -16.33 -18.12 -0.28
CA GLY A 436 -16.78 -18.11 1.12
C GLY A 436 -17.48 -16.78 1.46
N VAL A 437 -17.85 -16.57 2.71
CA VAL A 437 -18.74 -15.45 3.13
C VAL A 437 -18.22 -14.06 2.74
N LYS A 438 -16.91 -13.83 2.74
CA LYS A 438 -16.33 -12.51 2.41
C LYS A 438 -16.62 -12.05 0.99
N HIS A 439 -16.90 -12.99 0.08
CA HIS A 439 -17.15 -12.71 -1.32
C HIS A 439 -18.61 -12.32 -1.60
N LEU A 440 -19.48 -12.45 -0.60
CA LEU A 440 -20.92 -12.18 -0.70
C LEU A 440 -21.34 -10.98 0.15
N ILE A 441 -20.37 -10.14 0.54
CA ILE A 441 -20.62 -8.91 1.29
C ILE A 441 -19.84 -7.75 0.67
N ASN A 442 -20.44 -6.56 0.70
CA ASN A 442 -19.76 -5.31 0.49
C ASN A 442 -19.21 -4.79 1.82
N ILE A 443 -18.04 -4.16 1.80
CA ILE A 443 -17.48 -3.48 2.97
C ILE A 443 -17.60 -1.98 2.79
N LYS A 444 -18.46 -1.36 3.61
CA LYS A 444 -18.58 0.09 3.70
C LYS A 444 -17.58 0.61 4.72
N THR A 445 -16.68 1.48 4.29
CA THR A 445 -15.66 2.11 5.15
C THR A 445 -16.13 3.50 5.56
N VAL A 446 -16.30 3.73 6.86
CA VAL A 446 -16.50 5.06 7.45
C VAL A 446 -15.14 5.54 7.92
N ALA A 447 -14.70 6.70 7.41
CA ALA A 447 -13.45 7.33 7.78
C ALA A 447 -13.72 8.70 8.41
N GLU A 448 -13.33 8.86 9.67
CA GLU A 448 -13.39 10.13 10.40
C GLU A 448 -12.12 10.95 10.13
N ARG A 449 -12.23 12.29 10.15
CA ARG A 449 -11.04 13.14 10.09
C ARG A 449 -10.10 12.78 11.25
N ARG A 450 -8.83 12.57 10.91
CA ARG A 450 -7.71 12.50 11.85
C ARG A 450 -6.64 13.45 11.36
N GLU A 451 -5.90 14.01 12.31
CA GLU A 451 -4.78 14.88 12.03
C GLU A 451 -3.50 14.08 12.04
N ASN A 452 -2.54 14.53 11.23
CA ASN A 452 -1.22 13.94 11.22
C ASN A 452 -0.56 14.16 12.60
N MET A 453 0.16 13.17 13.13
CA MET A 453 1.03 13.42 14.28
C MET A 453 2.08 14.48 13.88
N LEU A 454 2.30 15.49 14.71
CA LEU A 454 3.45 16.39 14.59
C LEU A 454 4.48 16.05 15.67
N TRP A 455 5.73 16.42 15.42
CA TRP A 455 6.83 16.29 16.35
C TRP A 455 7.51 17.66 16.52
N PHE A 456 8.19 17.82 17.64
CA PHE A 456 9.07 18.95 17.86
C PHE A 456 10.48 18.40 18.09
N ARG A 457 11.35 18.56 17.10
CA ARG A 457 12.73 18.09 17.11
C ARG A 457 13.68 19.28 17.09
N THR A 458 14.71 19.18 17.92
CA THR A 458 15.84 20.10 18.03
C THR A 458 17.11 19.26 18.22
N PRO A 459 18.30 19.83 18.04
CA PRO A 459 19.53 19.17 18.48
C PRO A 459 19.41 18.68 19.92
N GLU A 460 20.08 17.57 20.24
CA GLU A 460 20.07 17.02 21.60
C GLU A 460 20.63 18.04 22.60
N LYS A 461 21.63 18.81 22.17
CA LYS A 461 22.30 19.81 22.99
C LYS A 461 22.43 21.14 22.25
N ILE A 462 22.03 22.21 22.92
CA ILE A 462 22.21 23.59 22.45
C ILE A 462 22.93 24.37 23.53
N TYR A 463 24.21 24.68 23.32
CA TYR A 463 25.00 25.52 24.20
C TYR A 463 24.83 26.97 23.80
N ILE A 464 24.54 27.83 24.78
CA ILE A 464 24.30 29.26 24.57
C ILE A 464 25.11 30.07 25.58
N LYS A 465 25.22 31.38 25.33
CA LYS A 465 25.98 32.40 26.08
C LYS A 465 27.39 32.61 25.56
N ARG A 466 27.87 33.83 25.81
CA ARG A 466 29.20 34.29 25.48
C ARG A 466 30.28 33.42 26.14
N GLY A 467 31.25 32.97 25.36
CA GLY A 467 32.37 32.16 25.81
C GLY A 467 32.03 30.69 26.09
N CYS A 468 30.87 30.20 25.63
CA CYS A 468 30.47 28.81 25.84
C CYS A 468 31.23 27.83 24.95
N LEU A 469 31.91 28.29 23.89
CA LEU A 469 32.56 27.43 22.89
C LEU A 469 33.47 26.36 23.50
N ASN A 470 34.40 26.77 24.37
CA ASN A 470 35.37 25.85 24.95
C ASN A 470 34.70 24.80 25.86
N THR A 471 33.74 25.24 26.68
CA THR A 471 32.99 24.35 27.58
C THR A 471 32.13 23.36 26.80
N ALA A 472 31.54 23.78 25.69
CA ALA A 472 30.75 22.89 24.83
C ALA A 472 31.63 21.88 24.09
N LEU A 473 32.79 22.30 23.58
CA LEU A 473 33.75 21.41 22.91
C LEU A 473 34.35 20.35 23.86
N ASP A 474 34.36 20.59 25.18
CA ASP A 474 34.78 19.57 26.16
C ASP A 474 33.91 18.30 26.12
N GLU A 475 32.68 18.34 25.59
CA GLU A 475 31.83 17.16 25.38
C GLU A 475 32.39 16.20 24.32
N LEU A 476 33.30 16.67 23.47
CA LEU A 476 33.96 15.84 22.47
C LEU A 476 35.09 14.98 23.07
N LYS A 477 35.33 15.05 24.38
CA LYS A 477 36.30 14.17 25.07
C LYS A 477 35.99 12.71 24.79
N GLY A 478 37.00 11.97 24.33
CA GLY A 478 36.89 10.57 23.93
C GLY A 478 36.67 10.35 22.44
N LYS A 479 36.39 11.41 21.66
CA LYS A 479 36.47 11.39 20.19
C LYS A 479 37.92 11.41 19.74
N ARG A 480 38.18 10.97 18.50
CA ARG A 480 39.55 10.77 17.99
C ARG A 480 39.92 11.73 16.87
N LYS A 481 38.99 12.03 15.98
CA LYS A 481 39.23 12.77 14.73
C LYS A 481 38.09 13.72 14.39
N ALA A 482 38.37 15.01 14.40
CA ALA A 482 37.43 16.06 14.04
C ALA A 482 37.69 16.63 12.64
N PHE A 483 36.67 16.73 11.81
CA PHE A 483 36.75 17.36 10.50
C PHE A 483 35.98 18.68 10.50
N ILE A 484 36.68 19.79 10.35
CA ILE A 484 36.11 21.14 10.40
C ILE A 484 35.73 21.57 8.98
N VAL A 485 34.51 22.04 8.78
CA VAL A 485 34.02 22.59 7.52
C VAL A 485 33.72 24.08 7.70
N THR A 486 34.35 24.93 6.90
CA THR A 486 34.25 26.41 6.97
C THR A 486 34.44 27.04 5.59
N ASP A 487 34.19 28.35 5.47
CA ASP A 487 34.58 29.14 4.30
C ASP A 487 36.02 29.70 4.41
N HIS A 488 36.51 30.17 3.26
CA HIS A 488 37.87 30.68 3.08
C HIS A 488 38.12 31.97 3.87
N PHE A 489 37.09 32.80 4.08
CA PHE A 489 37.21 34.05 4.82
C PHE A 489 37.40 33.77 6.32
N LEU A 490 36.55 32.92 6.90
CA LEU A 490 36.62 32.55 8.32
C LEU A 490 37.92 31.82 8.65
N PHE A 491 38.38 30.93 7.76
CA PHE A 491 39.65 30.23 7.94
C PHE A 491 40.84 31.20 7.98
N ASN A 492 40.97 32.08 6.99
CA ASN A 492 42.11 33.02 6.90
C ASN A 492 42.09 34.10 7.98
N ASN A 493 40.92 34.43 8.52
CA ASN A 493 40.80 35.36 9.66
C ASN A 493 40.90 34.66 11.03
N GLY A 494 41.22 33.36 11.06
CA GLY A 494 41.55 32.64 12.29
C GLY A 494 40.34 32.21 13.14
N PHE A 495 39.13 32.20 12.58
CA PHE A 495 37.93 31.77 13.34
C PHE A 495 37.95 30.29 13.72
N THR A 496 38.69 29.46 12.97
CA THR A 496 38.91 28.05 13.31
C THR A 496 39.89 27.85 14.46
N LYS A 497 40.72 28.86 14.78
CA LYS A 497 41.79 28.72 15.76
C LYS A 497 41.31 28.33 17.17
N PRO A 498 40.27 28.98 17.75
CA PRO A 498 39.75 28.57 19.06
C PRO A 498 39.24 27.12 19.09
N VAL A 499 38.66 26.64 17.98
CA VAL A 499 38.20 25.25 17.85
C VAL A 499 39.40 24.30 17.78
N THR A 500 40.36 24.56 16.87
CA THR A 500 41.56 23.72 16.73
C THR A 500 42.41 23.68 17.99
N ASP A 501 42.60 24.80 18.68
CA ASP A 501 43.34 24.85 19.96
C ASP A 501 42.70 23.98 21.03
N LYS A 502 41.36 24.00 21.11
CA LYS A 502 40.64 23.18 22.07
C LYS A 502 40.70 21.68 21.70
N LEU A 503 40.67 21.36 20.41
CA LEU A 503 40.85 19.99 19.92
C LEU A 503 42.26 19.47 20.21
N ASP A 504 43.29 20.29 20.00
CA ASP A 504 44.69 19.98 20.32
C ASP A 504 44.88 19.76 21.83
N GLU A 505 44.28 20.60 22.68
CA GLU A 505 44.27 20.43 24.15
C GLU A 505 43.69 19.06 24.56
N MET A 506 42.66 18.59 23.84
CA MET A 506 42.02 17.29 24.09
C MET A 506 42.73 16.12 23.39
N GLY A 507 43.76 16.37 22.59
CA GLY A 507 44.46 15.35 21.80
C GLY A 507 43.64 14.78 20.64
N ILE A 508 42.65 15.53 20.14
CA ILE A 508 41.80 15.13 19.01
C ILE A 508 42.47 15.59 17.72
N GLN A 509 42.82 14.64 16.84
CA GLN A 509 43.40 14.98 15.54
C GLN A 509 42.36 15.73 14.71
N HIS A 510 42.78 16.76 13.97
CA HIS A 510 41.84 17.53 13.17
C HIS A 510 42.33 17.82 11.75
N ALA A 511 41.37 17.93 10.83
CA ALA A 511 41.57 18.42 9.47
C ALA A 511 40.50 19.48 9.16
N THR A 512 40.81 20.41 8.27
CA THR A 512 39.90 21.51 7.94
C THR A 512 39.70 21.60 6.44
N PHE A 513 38.44 21.50 6.01
CA PHE A 513 38.01 21.89 4.68
C PHE A 513 37.49 23.33 4.75
N TYR A 514 38.17 24.24 4.06
CA TYR A 514 37.90 25.68 4.10
C TYR A 514 37.44 26.25 2.75
N ASN A 515 37.18 25.40 1.76
CA ASN A 515 36.85 25.82 0.40
C ASN A 515 35.34 25.97 0.16
N VAL A 516 34.54 26.27 1.20
CA VAL A 516 33.10 26.51 1.02
C VAL A 516 32.85 27.91 0.48
N GLN A 517 32.18 28.03 -0.67
CA GLN A 517 31.75 29.31 -1.23
C GLN A 517 30.33 29.70 -0.76
N PRO A 518 29.94 31.00 -0.84
CA PRO A 518 28.53 31.38 -0.81
C PRO A 518 27.76 30.60 -1.87
N ASP A 519 26.55 30.11 -1.54
CA ASP A 519 25.80 29.17 -2.37
C ASP A 519 26.62 27.90 -2.73
N PRO A 520 26.82 26.98 -1.76
CA PRO A 520 27.71 25.84 -1.95
C PRO A 520 27.22 24.94 -3.08
N THR A 521 28.15 24.29 -3.78
CA THR A 521 27.85 23.43 -4.94
C THR A 521 28.02 21.95 -4.63
N LEU A 522 27.39 21.07 -5.42
CA LEU A 522 27.51 19.62 -5.25
C LEU A 522 28.98 19.17 -5.36
N ALA A 523 29.72 19.70 -6.33
CA ALA A 523 31.16 19.43 -6.47
C ALA A 523 31.97 19.78 -5.21
N ASN A 524 31.59 20.85 -4.50
CA ASN A 524 32.22 21.27 -3.25
C ASN A 524 32.00 20.23 -2.14
N ALA A 525 30.76 19.76 -2.00
CA ALA A 525 30.43 18.70 -1.04
C ALA A 525 31.11 17.37 -1.38
N GLU A 526 31.21 17.01 -2.66
CA GLU A 526 31.93 15.81 -3.11
C GLU A 526 33.43 15.85 -2.75
N GLU A 527 34.07 17.00 -2.94
CA GLU A 527 35.47 17.23 -2.57
C GLU A 527 35.68 17.09 -1.05
N GLY A 528 34.85 17.79 -0.26
CA GLY A 528 34.89 17.70 1.19
C GLY A 528 34.63 16.29 1.71
N ALA A 529 33.64 15.59 1.15
CA ALA A 529 33.33 14.20 1.50
C ALA A 529 34.46 13.23 1.13
N ALA A 530 35.18 13.45 0.03
CA ALA A 530 36.37 12.66 -0.31
C ALA A 530 37.48 12.83 0.72
N GLN A 531 37.70 14.06 1.20
CA GLN A 531 38.65 14.33 2.29
C GLN A 531 38.19 13.71 3.62
N MET A 532 36.88 13.77 3.94
CA MET A 532 36.33 13.09 5.11
C MET A 532 36.55 11.58 5.04
N ARG A 533 36.30 10.93 3.89
CA ARG A 533 36.55 9.49 3.72
C ARG A 533 38.03 9.14 3.95
N ALA A 534 38.95 9.94 3.41
CA ALA A 534 40.39 9.73 3.59
C ALA A 534 40.85 9.97 5.05
N PHE A 535 40.28 10.95 5.74
CA PHE A 535 40.62 11.27 7.12
C PHE A 535 39.95 10.33 8.14
N SER A 536 38.75 9.86 7.82
CA SER A 536 37.85 9.05 8.64
C SER A 536 37.52 9.71 10.00
N PRO A 537 36.87 10.89 10.02
CA PRO A 537 36.48 11.56 11.25
C PRO A 537 35.37 10.81 12.00
N ASP A 538 35.38 10.92 13.33
CA ASP A 538 34.26 10.54 14.20
C ASP A 538 33.49 11.76 14.75
N VAL A 539 33.90 12.97 14.35
CA VAL A 539 33.20 14.24 14.56
C VAL A 539 33.32 15.13 13.32
N ILE A 540 32.21 15.73 12.90
CA ILE A 540 32.20 16.80 11.90
C ILE A 540 31.80 18.10 12.60
N ILE A 541 32.57 19.16 12.41
CA ILE A 541 32.31 20.48 13.00
C ILE A 541 32.08 21.48 11.88
N ALA A 542 30.83 21.89 11.69
CA ALA A 542 30.47 22.96 10.79
C ALA A 542 30.61 24.32 11.50
N LEU A 543 31.57 25.13 11.06
CA LEU A 543 31.82 26.47 11.60
C LEU A 543 31.53 27.51 10.51
N GLY A 544 30.49 28.33 10.70
CA GLY A 544 30.20 29.40 9.76
C GLY A 544 28.76 29.88 9.73
N GLY A 545 28.38 30.53 8.64
CA GLY A 545 26.97 30.83 8.34
C GLY A 545 26.23 29.65 7.70
N GLY A 546 25.13 29.94 7.00
CA GLY A 546 24.32 28.90 6.34
C GLY A 546 25.12 28.08 5.32
N SER A 547 25.93 28.72 4.47
CA SER A 547 26.68 28.00 3.42
C SER A 547 27.65 26.94 3.97
N PRO A 548 28.55 27.22 4.93
CA PRO A 548 29.37 26.17 5.55
C PRO A 548 28.57 25.07 6.24
N MET A 549 27.47 25.40 6.93
CA MET A 549 26.66 24.40 7.63
C MET A 549 25.90 23.47 6.68
N ASP A 550 25.29 24.03 5.63
CA ASP A 550 24.57 23.26 4.64
C ASP A 550 25.53 22.36 3.84
N ALA A 551 26.69 22.90 3.43
CA ALA A 551 27.73 22.11 2.77
C ALA A 551 28.21 20.95 3.67
N ALA A 552 28.43 21.22 4.96
CA ALA A 552 28.84 20.20 5.92
C ALA A 552 27.80 19.09 6.09
N LYS A 553 26.50 19.42 6.13
CA LYS A 553 25.41 18.42 6.19
C LYS A 553 25.42 17.52 4.95
N ILE A 554 25.61 18.07 3.75
CA ILE A 554 25.70 17.25 2.54
C ILE A 554 26.98 16.40 2.53
N MET A 555 28.12 16.94 2.93
CA MET A 555 29.37 16.18 3.09
C MET A 555 29.20 15.03 4.08
N TRP A 556 28.47 15.26 5.18
CA TRP A 556 28.16 14.25 6.19
C TRP A 556 27.34 13.11 5.60
N VAL A 557 26.28 13.40 4.85
CA VAL A 557 25.49 12.37 4.13
C VAL A 557 26.37 11.54 3.21
N MET A 558 27.19 12.19 2.37
CA MET A 558 28.07 11.50 1.42
C MET A 558 29.22 10.71 2.11
N TYR A 559 29.52 11.04 3.36
CA TYR A 559 30.49 10.32 4.17
C TYR A 559 29.86 9.10 4.87
N GLU A 560 28.66 9.26 5.43
CA GLU A 560 27.88 8.19 6.07
C GLU A 560 27.41 7.16 5.04
N HIS A 561 26.85 7.61 3.91
CA HIS A 561 26.18 6.79 2.90
C HIS A 561 26.65 7.18 1.48
N PRO A 562 27.86 6.76 1.05
CA PRO A 562 28.42 7.11 -0.26
C PRO A 562 27.62 6.56 -1.45
N GLU A 563 26.73 5.59 -1.22
CA GLU A 563 25.82 5.00 -2.21
C GLU A 563 24.51 5.77 -2.37
N ALA A 564 24.21 6.74 -1.50
CA ALA A 564 22.97 7.51 -1.56
C ALA A 564 22.91 8.40 -2.82
N ASP A 565 21.80 8.34 -3.55
CA ASP A 565 21.58 9.21 -4.71
C ASP A 565 21.06 10.58 -4.25
N PHE A 566 21.83 11.61 -4.58
CA PHE A 566 21.53 12.99 -4.21
C PHE A 566 20.22 13.51 -4.79
N MET A 567 19.89 13.14 -6.03
CA MET A 567 18.69 13.61 -6.71
C MET A 567 17.43 13.04 -6.09
N ASP A 568 17.48 11.77 -5.66
CA ASP A 568 16.38 11.13 -4.94
C ASP A 568 16.15 11.80 -3.57
N MET A 569 17.23 12.16 -2.87
CA MET A 569 17.17 12.89 -1.60
C MET A 569 16.59 14.31 -1.72
N ALA A 570 16.77 14.96 -2.88
CA ALA A 570 16.28 16.31 -3.16
C ALA A 570 14.79 16.36 -3.56
N MET A 571 14.12 15.21 -3.68
CA MET A 571 12.71 15.13 -4.06
C MET A 571 11.79 15.88 -3.08
N ARG A 572 10.83 16.60 -3.65
CA ARG A 572 9.78 17.34 -2.92
C ARG A 572 8.81 16.41 -2.22
N PHE A 573 8.24 16.90 -1.12
CA PHE A 573 7.23 16.17 -0.37
C PHE A 573 6.17 17.09 0.22
N MET A 574 4.98 16.53 0.44
CA MET A 574 3.91 17.19 1.21
C MET A 574 4.03 16.92 2.72
N ASP A 575 4.51 15.73 3.09
CA ASP A 575 4.75 15.30 4.46
C ASP A 575 6.14 14.66 4.51
N ILE A 576 7.03 15.22 5.33
CA ILE A 576 8.43 14.78 5.46
C ILE A 576 8.57 13.29 5.80
N ARG A 577 7.50 12.64 6.28
CA ARG A 577 7.47 11.21 6.63
C ARG A 577 6.91 10.32 5.53
N LYS A 578 6.31 10.89 4.49
CA LYS A 578 5.67 10.16 3.39
C LYS A 578 6.39 10.48 2.09
N ARG A 579 7.67 10.08 2.05
CA ARG A 579 8.57 10.31 0.91
C ARG A 579 8.62 9.07 0.04
N VAL A 580 8.90 9.27 -1.24
CA VAL A 580 9.19 8.17 -2.18
C VAL A 580 10.56 7.58 -1.88
N TYR A 581 11.52 8.42 -1.49
CA TYR A 581 12.85 8.04 -1.04
C TYR A 581 12.95 8.20 0.48
N GLU A 582 13.35 7.14 1.18
CA GLU A 582 13.60 7.16 2.62
C GLU A 582 15.04 7.59 2.89
N PHE A 583 15.22 8.60 3.73
CA PHE A 583 16.55 9.09 4.08
C PHE A 583 17.28 8.05 4.94
N PRO A 584 18.56 7.74 4.67
CA PRO A 584 19.29 6.77 5.47
C PRO A 584 19.53 7.33 6.87
N ARG A 585 19.68 6.41 7.84
CA ARG A 585 19.95 6.78 9.24
C ARG A 585 21.32 7.45 9.36
N MET A 586 21.37 8.63 9.95
CA MET A 586 22.60 9.42 10.10
C MET A 586 23.24 9.24 11.49
N GLY A 587 24.50 9.69 11.63
CA GLY A 587 25.22 9.68 12.90
C GLY A 587 25.88 8.37 13.30
N GLU A 588 26.04 7.42 12.36
CA GLU A 588 26.68 6.13 12.64
C GLU A 588 28.22 6.22 12.62
N LYS A 589 28.80 6.99 11.70
CA LYS A 589 30.26 7.20 11.59
C LYS A 589 30.73 8.45 12.30
N ALA A 590 29.98 9.55 12.24
CA ALA A 590 30.40 10.84 12.80
C ALA A 590 29.28 11.57 13.55
N TYR A 591 29.66 12.20 14.66
CA TYR A 591 28.82 13.14 15.42
C TYR A 591 28.89 14.52 14.79
N PHE A 592 27.76 15.18 14.57
CA PHE A 592 27.67 16.46 13.85
C PHE A 592 27.48 17.65 14.81
N VAL A 593 28.42 18.59 14.76
CA VAL A 593 28.42 19.81 15.57
C VAL A 593 28.27 21.03 14.67
N ALA A 594 27.33 21.91 14.98
CA ALA A 594 27.13 23.16 14.25
C ALA A 594 27.44 24.39 15.14
N ILE A 595 28.24 25.31 14.61
CA ILE A 595 28.73 26.50 15.31
C ILE A 595 28.46 27.74 14.44
N PRO A 596 27.35 28.47 14.67
CA PRO A 596 26.97 29.60 13.84
C PRO A 596 27.85 30.83 14.08
N THR A 597 28.38 31.43 13.01
CA THR A 597 29.10 32.72 13.04
C THR A 597 28.21 33.89 12.57
N THR A 598 26.96 33.63 12.21
CA THR A 598 25.96 34.63 11.82
C THR A 598 24.63 34.42 12.54
N ALA A 599 23.90 35.50 12.78
CA ALA A 599 22.60 35.49 13.47
C ALA A 599 21.44 35.59 12.46
N GLY A 600 21.27 34.59 11.59
CA GLY A 600 20.18 34.60 10.59
C GLY A 600 19.60 33.24 10.24
N THR A 601 20.44 32.35 9.69
CA THR A 601 20.01 31.10 9.05
C THR A 601 19.32 30.11 9.99
N GLY A 602 19.77 30.00 11.25
CA GLY A 602 19.32 28.94 12.16
C GLY A 602 19.72 27.52 11.74
N SER A 603 20.57 27.34 10.72
CA SER A 603 20.98 26.02 10.20
C SER A 603 21.61 25.11 11.28
N GLU A 604 22.12 25.68 12.36
CA GLU A 604 22.64 24.94 13.51
C GLU A 604 21.59 24.12 14.26
N VAL A 605 20.29 24.41 14.10
CA VAL A 605 19.18 23.72 14.77
C VAL A 605 18.12 23.20 13.80
N THR A 606 18.40 23.16 12.49
CA THR A 606 17.40 22.79 11.48
C THR A 606 17.78 21.52 10.70
N PRO A 607 16.76 20.78 10.22
CA PRO A 607 16.92 19.60 9.37
C PRO A 607 17.11 19.92 7.87
N PHE A 608 17.47 21.16 7.54
CA PHE A 608 17.55 21.65 6.16
C PHE A 608 18.99 21.83 5.72
N ALA A 609 19.26 21.58 4.43
CA ALA A 609 20.50 21.93 3.77
C ALA A 609 20.21 22.33 2.33
N VAL A 610 20.80 23.42 1.84
CA VAL A 610 20.67 23.84 0.45
C VAL A 610 22.00 23.69 -0.27
N ILE A 611 21.97 23.08 -1.45
CA ILE A 611 23.14 22.96 -2.31
C ILE A 611 22.77 23.18 -3.77
N THR A 612 23.70 23.77 -4.52
CA THR A 612 23.52 24.12 -5.93
C THR A 612 24.14 23.06 -6.81
N ASP A 613 23.41 22.55 -7.78
CA ASP A 613 24.01 21.78 -8.87
C ASP A 613 24.63 22.76 -9.86
N GLU A 614 25.96 22.81 -9.91
CA GLU A 614 26.69 23.72 -10.78
C GLU A 614 26.47 23.47 -12.28
N LYS A 615 25.99 22.27 -12.67
CA LYS A 615 25.73 21.91 -14.07
C LYS A 615 24.41 22.46 -14.56
N THR A 616 23.37 22.37 -13.72
CA THR A 616 22.01 22.82 -14.07
C THR A 616 21.70 24.23 -13.56
N GLY A 617 22.46 24.72 -12.57
CA GLY A 617 22.19 25.98 -11.87
C GLY A 617 21.02 25.90 -10.88
N VAL A 618 20.45 24.71 -10.66
CA VAL A 618 19.31 24.49 -9.78
C VAL A 618 19.79 24.37 -8.32
N LYS A 619 19.13 25.07 -7.40
CA LYS A 619 19.31 24.90 -5.96
C LYS A 619 18.36 23.83 -5.44
N TYR A 620 18.92 22.78 -4.83
CA TYR A 620 18.20 21.68 -4.21
C TYR A 620 18.18 21.86 -2.70
N PRO A 621 17.04 22.20 -2.08
CA PRO A 621 16.87 22.07 -0.65
C PRO A 621 16.61 20.60 -0.31
N LEU A 622 17.44 20.05 0.57
CA LEU A 622 17.23 18.80 1.26
C LEU A 622 16.59 19.10 2.62
N ALA A 623 15.65 18.26 3.00
CA ALA A 623 14.87 18.43 4.20
C ALA A 623 14.59 17.06 4.80
N ASP A 624 15.32 16.70 5.85
CA ASP A 624 15.08 15.49 6.62
C ASP A 624 15.64 15.63 8.04
N TYR A 625 14.94 15.09 9.05
CA TYR A 625 15.41 15.20 10.44
C TYR A 625 16.69 14.42 10.72
N GLU A 626 17.07 13.51 9.83
CA GLU A 626 18.39 12.88 9.83
C GLU A 626 19.53 13.90 9.54
N LEU A 627 19.22 15.07 8.99
CA LEU A 627 20.18 16.17 8.77
C LEU A 627 20.29 17.13 9.97
N LEU A 628 19.53 16.90 11.04
CA LEU A 628 19.54 17.75 12.22
C LEU A 628 20.89 17.58 12.95
N PRO A 629 21.61 18.67 13.27
CA PRO A 629 22.84 18.57 14.05
C PRO A 629 22.61 17.90 15.41
N ASP A 630 23.58 17.11 15.88
CA ASP A 630 23.52 16.52 17.21
C ASP A 630 23.75 17.58 18.30
N MET A 631 24.65 18.53 18.03
CA MET A 631 25.01 19.62 18.95
C MET A 631 25.10 20.97 18.23
N ALA A 632 24.44 21.97 18.79
CA ALA A 632 24.61 23.38 18.42
C ALA A 632 25.40 24.13 19.50
N ILE A 633 26.38 24.95 19.07
CA ILE A 633 27.18 25.81 19.97
C ILE A 633 27.01 27.26 19.53
N VAL A 634 26.06 27.95 20.14
CA VAL A 634 25.73 29.36 19.85
C VAL A 634 26.53 30.26 20.78
N ASP A 635 27.78 30.56 20.38
CA ASP A 635 28.65 31.49 21.09
C ASP A 635 28.65 32.88 20.40
N PRO A 636 28.04 33.91 21.03
CA PRO A 636 28.02 35.27 20.48
C PRO A 636 29.40 35.88 20.20
N ASP A 637 30.48 35.43 20.85
CA ASP A 637 31.84 35.95 20.58
C ASP A 637 32.24 35.76 19.11
N LEU A 638 31.74 34.70 18.45
CA LEU A 638 32.00 34.42 17.03
C LEU A 638 31.21 35.33 16.08
N GLN A 639 30.28 36.14 16.59
CA GLN A 639 29.36 36.97 15.79
C GLN A 639 29.59 38.48 16.02
N MET A 640 30.42 38.85 17.00
CA MET A 640 30.60 40.24 17.46
C MET A 640 30.96 41.23 16.35
N ASN A 641 31.86 40.80 15.46
CA ASN A 641 32.45 41.65 14.41
C ASN A 641 31.71 41.55 13.07
N ALA A 642 30.52 40.95 13.03
CA ALA A 642 29.74 40.86 11.79
C ALA A 642 29.48 42.27 11.19
N PRO A 643 29.79 42.51 9.91
CA PRO A 643 29.58 43.82 9.28
C PRO A 643 28.12 44.27 9.32
N LYS A 644 27.89 45.59 9.19
CA LYS A 644 26.53 46.17 9.18
C LYS A 644 25.61 45.52 8.15
N GLY A 645 26.07 45.36 6.90
CA GLY A 645 25.28 44.74 5.84
C GLY A 645 24.88 43.29 6.15
N LEU A 646 25.81 42.49 6.71
CA LEU A 646 25.53 41.12 7.12
C LEU A 646 24.56 41.08 8.31
N THR A 647 24.72 41.99 9.27
CA THR A 647 23.84 42.12 10.45
C THR A 647 22.41 42.44 10.04
N ALA A 648 22.23 43.37 9.11
CA ALA A 648 20.91 43.73 8.58
C ALA A 648 20.26 42.57 7.83
N ALA A 649 20.98 41.95 6.89
CA ALA A 649 20.45 40.84 6.11
C ALA A 649 20.08 39.65 7.00
N SER A 650 21.01 39.19 7.86
CA SER A 650 20.77 38.04 8.74
C SER A 650 19.67 38.29 9.78
N GLY A 651 19.58 39.49 10.36
CA GLY A 651 18.51 39.81 11.31
C GLY A 651 17.11 39.82 10.70
N ILE A 652 16.98 40.29 9.45
CA ILE A 652 15.71 40.28 8.73
C ILE A 652 15.36 38.88 8.24
N ASP A 653 16.37 38.08 7.88
CA ASP A 653 16.20 36.65 7.59
C ASP A 653 15.57 35.90 8.77
N ALA A 654 16.13 36.08 9.97
CA ALA A 654 15.60 35.51 11.21
C ALA A 654 14.18 35.99 11.52
N LEU A 655 13.84 37.24 11.18
CA LEU A 655 12.49 37.77 11.36
C LEU A 655 11.50 37.08 10.42
N THR A 656 11.88 36.93 9.15
CA THR A 656 11.06 36.21 8.16
C THR A 656 10.87 34.76 8.56
N HIS A 657 11.92 34.07 9.03
CA HIS A 657 11.80 32.70 9.56
C HIS A 657 10.72 32.60 10.65
N ALA A 658 10.74 33.51 11.62
CA ALA A 658 9.79 33.50 12.71
C ALA A 658 8.36 33.86 12.25
N LEU A 659 8.21 34.85 11.36
CA LEU A 659 6.91 35.23 10.80
C LEU A 659 6.27 34.09 9.99
N GLU A 660 7.05 33.44 9.14
CA GLU A 660 6.54 32.33 8.32
C GLU A 660 6.28 31.07 9.16
N ALA A 661 7.15 30.74 10.11
CA ALA A 661 6.90 29.65 11.05
C ALA A 661 5.59 29.87 11.84
N TYR A 662 5.30 31.11 12.24
CA TYR A 662 4.03 31.45 12.89
C TYR A 662 2.83 31.38 11.94
N ALA A 663 3.01 31.73 10.66
CA ALA A 663 1.92 31.70 9.68
C ALA A 663 1.66 30.31 9.08
N SER A 664 2.63 29.41 9.17
CA SER A 664 2.64 28.11 8.51
C SER A 664 1.43 27.24 8.87
N MET A 665 1.02 26.39 7.93
CA MET A 665 0.04 25.34 8.18
C MET A 665 0.53 24.21 9.09
N LEU A 666 1.83 24.14 9.31
CA LEU A 666 2.47 23.18 10.22
C LEU A 666 2.77 23.80 11.59
N ALA A 667 2.33 25.04 11.83
CA ALA A 667 2.51 25.72 13.10
C ALA A 667 1.82 24.94 14.24
N THR A 668 2.45 24.97 15.41
CA THR A 668 2.01 24.35 16.66
C THR A 668 2.21 25.32 17.80
N GLU A 669 1.59 25.07 18.94
CA GLU A 669 1.77 25.89 20.15
C GLU A 669 3.25 25.97 20.57
N TYR A 670 4.04 24.93 20.29
CA TYR A 670 5.48 24.91 20.54
C TYR A 670 6.24 25.89 19.63
N THR A 671 5.99 25.83 18.32
CA THR A 671 6.65 26.71 17.34
C THR A 671 6.18 28.15 17.48
N ASP A 672 4.92 28.36 17.88
CA ASP A 672 4.30 29.66 18.08
C ASP A 672 4.99 30.46 19.19
N ALA A 673 5.23 29.82 20.34
CA ALA A 673 5.93 30.42 21.46
C ALA A 673 7.37 30.85 21.08
N LEU A 674 8.07 30.02 20.30
CA LEU A 674 9.41 30.31 19.81
C LEU A 674 9.40 31.45 18.79
N ALA A 675 8.50 31.41 17.82
CA ALA A 675 8.35 32.44 16.80
C ALA A 675 8.04 33.81 17.41
N LEU A 676 7.03 33.92 18.28
CA LEU A 676 6.70 35.18 18.96
C LEU A 676 7.87 35.72 19.78
N LYS A 677 8.56 34.85 20.53
CA LYS A 677 9.73 35.26 21.32
C LYS A 677 10.86 35.78 20.43
N SER A 678 11.14 35.10 19.32
CA SER A 678 12.15 35.54 18.35
C SER A 678 11.79 36.87 17.72
N ILE A 679 10.57 37.03 17.20
CA ILE A 679 10.07 38.28 16.60
C ILE A 679 10.30 39.45 17.54
N LYS A 680 9.86 39.34 18.80
CA LYS A 680 10.05 40.39 19.80
C LYS A 680 11.52 40.72 20.05
N MET A 681 12.37 39.69 20.20
CA MET A 681 13.81 39.91 20.40
C MET A 681 14.45 40.62 19.21
N ILE A 682 14.04 40.32 17.99
CA ILE A 682 14.58 40.96 16.79
C ILE A 682 14.17 42.44 16.74
N PHE A 683 12.89 42.76 16.99
CA PHE A 683 12.44 44.15 17.10
C PHE A 683 13.19 44.94 18.18
N ASP A 684 13.42 44.32 19.35
CA ASP A 684 14.06 44.97 20.49
C ASP A 684 15.57 45.21 20.26
N TYR A 685 16.28 44.30 19.57
CA TYR A 685 17.76 44.28 19.56
C TYR A 685 18.44 44.44 18.20
N LEU A 686 17.79 44.15 17.07
CA LEU A 686 18.42 44.25 15.75
C LEU A 686 18.96 45.67 15.44
N PRO A 687 18.21 46.77 15.71
CA PRO A 687 18.73 48.11 15.44
C PRO A 687 20.01 48.42 16.23
N ALA A 688 20.06 48.03 17.51
CA ALA A 688 21.23 48.26 18.34
C ALA A 688 22.43 47.41 17.88
N ALA A 689 22.21 46.16 17.49
CA ALA A 689 23.24 45.29 16.92
C ALA A 689 23.79 45.86 15.60
N TYR A 690 22.95 46.49 14.78
CA TYR A 690 23.33 47.13 13.53
C TYR A 690 24.11 48.44 13.75
N ASP A 691 23.65 49.30 14.65
CA ASP A 691 24.25 50.63 14.86
C ASP A 691 25.54 50.57 15.66
N ASN A 692 25.55 49.81 16.76
CA ASN A 692 26.65 49.76 17.72
C ASN A 692 27.64 48.61 17.44
N GLY A 693 27.20 47.56 16.74
CA GLY A 693 28.04 46.42 16.37
C GLY A 693 28.73 45.77 17.58
N PRO A 694 30.06 45.56 17.56
CA PRO A 694 30.78 44.94 18.68
C PRO A 694 30.76 45.78 19.98
N ASN A 695 30.35 47.05 19.92
CA ASN A 695 30.21 47.91 21.10
C ASN A 695 28.91 47.65 21.88
N ASP A 696 28.03 46.78 21.38
CA ASP A 696 26.83 46.32 22.10
C ASP A 696 26.77 44.77 22.14
N PRO A 697 27.57 44.14 23.02
CA PRO A 697 27.57 42.68 23.17
C PRO A 697 26.21 42.09 23.54
N LEU A 698 25.36 42.85 24.26
CA LEU A 698 24.03 42.38 24.63
C LEU A 698 23.15 42.23 23.39
N ALA A 699 23.11 43.25 22.52
CA ALA A 699 22.34 43.18 21.29
C ALA A 699 22.80 42.04 20.37
N ARG A 700 24.11 41.80 20.28
CA ARG A 700 24.70 40.65 19.55
C ARG A 700 24.26 39.31 20.12
N GLU A 701 24.37 39.12 21.45
CA GLU A 701 23.90 37.91 22.12
C GLU A 701 22.41 37.67 21.87
N LYS A 702 21.59 38.72 21.95
CA LYS A 702 20.14 38.59 21.77
C LYS A 702 19.78 38.25 20.33
N MET A 703 20.46 38.82 19.34
CA MET A 703 20.27 38.45 17.94
C MET A 703 20.68 37.00 17.65
N ALA A 704 21.82 36.55 18.18
CA ALA A 704 22.26 35.15 18.05
C ALA A 704 21.18 34.18 18.56
N ASN A 705 20.68 34.42 19.77
CA ASN A 705 19.62 33.61 20.36
C ASN A 705 18.29 33.72 19.57
N ALA A 706 17.93 34.91 19.09
CA ALA A 706 16.70 35.09 18.33
C ALA A 706 16.72 34.30 17.02
N ALA A 707 17.86 34.29 16.31
CA ALA A 707 18.04 33.50 15.10
C ALA A 707 17.95 31.99 15.38
N THR A 708 18.62 31.48 16.43
CA THR A 708 18.51 30.07 16.82
C THR A 708 17.08 29.71 17.23
N ILE A 709 16.37 30.57 17.98
CA ILE A 709 14.97 30.35 18.36
C ILE A 709 14.06 30.31 17.13
N ALA A 710 14.26 31.21 16.16
CA ALA A 710 13.54 31.17 14.88
C ALA A 710 13.86 29.87 14.13
N GLY A 711 15.13 29.45 14.12
CA GLY A 711 15.62 28.17 13.61
C GLY A 711 14.82 26.98 14.14
N MET A 712 14.71 26.86 15.46
CA MET A 712 13.93 25.79 16.11
C MET A 712 12.45 25.84 15.74
N ALA A 713 11.88 27.05 15.56
CA ALA A 713 10.49 27.20 15.14
C ALA A 713 10.28 26.69 13.70
N PHE A 714 11.05 27.18 12.72
CA PHE A 714 10.86 26.80 11.33
C PHE A 714 11.40 25.40 11.00
N ALA A 715 12.33 24.85 11.79
CA ALA A 715 12.71 23.45 11.71
C ALA A 715 11.50 22.50 11.82
N ASN A 716 10.47 22.92 12.56
CA ASN A 716 9.29 22.11 12.86
C ASN A 716 8.00 22.64 12.17
N ALA A 717 7.90 23.94 11.93
CA ALA A 717 6.78 24.56 11.21
C ALA A 717 7.04 24.77 9.72
N PHE A 718 8.27 24.57 9.24
CA PHE A 718 8.71 24.92 7.88
C PHE A 718 8.54 26.42 7.58
N LEU A 719 8.91 26.80 6.36
CA LEU A 719 8.83 28.16 5.84
C LEU A 719 7.78 28.24 4.73
N GLY A 720 7.45 29.46 4.31
CA GLY A 720 6.36 29.71 3.38
C GLY A 720 6.82 30.26 2.03
N VAL A 721 5.89 30.89 1.33
CA VAL A 721 6.11 31.39 -0.03
C VAL A 721 7.09 32.58 -0.07
N CYS A 722 7.34 33.28 1.05
CA CYS A 722 8.37 34.33 1.10
C CYS A 722 9.74 33.73 0.80
N HIS A 723 10.10 32.64 1.49
CA HIS A 723 11.35 31.94 1.22
C HIS A 723 11.41 31.36 -0.18
N SER A 724 10.32 30.73 -0.65
CA SER A 724 10.25 30.23 -2.03
C SER A 724 10.59 31.32 -3.06
N MET A 725 10.02 32.51 -2.89
CA MET A 725 10.26 33.64 -3.78
C MET A 725 11.66 34.26 -3.59
N ALA A 726 12.12 34.38 -2.35
CA ALA A 726 13.42 34.95 -2.00
C ALA A 726 14.58 34.05 -2.47
N HIS A 727 14.45 32.72 -2.42
CA HIS A 727 15.43 31.78 -2.97
C HIS A 727 15.73 32.08 -4.44
N LYS A 728 14.67 32.23 -5.26
CA LYS A 728 14.83 32.44 -6.70
C LYS A 728 15.26 33.86 -7.02
N LEU A 729 14.74 34.85 -6.30
CA LEU A 729 15.15 36.25 -6.45
C LEU A 729 16.63 36.46 -6.12
N GLY A 730 17.07 35.93 -4.97
CA GLY A 730 18.46 36.01 -4.52
C GLY A 730 19.42 35.32 -5.49
N ALA A 731 19.10 34.10 -5.91
CA ALA A 731 19.91 33.33 -6.86
C ALA A 731 20.00 33.99 -8.25
N THR A 732 18.92 34.63 -8.72
CA THR A 732 18.89 35.22 -10.07
C THR A 732 19.65 36.54 -10.17
N PHE A 733 19.58 37.39 -9.13
CA PHE A 733 20.15 38.74 -9.16
C PHE A 733 21.28 38.99 -8.15
N ASN A 734 21.81 37.92 -7.54
CA ASN A 734 22.90 38.00 -6.54
C ASN A 734 22.58 38.91 -5.35
N LEU A 735 21.32 38.94 -4.92
CA LEU A 735 20.92 39.65 -3.71
C LEU A 735 21.21 38.78 -2.48
N PRO A 736 21.72 39.37 -1.36
CA PRO A 736 21.82 38.63 -0.11
C PRO A 736 20.46 38.06 0.31
N HIS A 737 20.43 36.81 0.77
CA HIS A 737 19.19 36.08 1.03
C HIS A 737 18.21 36.84 1.94
N GLY A 738 18.67 37.32 3.09
CA GLY A 738 17.84 38.12 4.00
C GLY A 738 17.34 39.45 3.41
N VAL A 739 18.05 40.03 2.42
CA VAL A 739 17.55 41.21 1.67
C VAL A 739 16.41 40.79 0.74
N ALA A 740 16.56 39.67 0.02
CA ALA A 740 15.49 39.13 -0.83
C ALA A 740 14.24 38.80 0.00
N ASN A 741 14.39 38.22 1.19
CA ASN A 741 13.31 38.00 2.15
C ASN A 741 12.65 39.32 2.58
N GLY A 742 13.45 40.32 2.97
CA GLY A 742 12.95 41.65 3.35
C GLY A 742 12.16 42.36 2.24
N LEU A 743 12.50 42.14 0.97
CA LEU A 743 11.79 42.69 -0.18
C LEU A 743 10.42 42.03 -0.44
N MET A 744 10.23 40.79 0.01
CA MET A 744 9.01 40.02 -0.24
C MET A 744 8.05 39.95 0.96
N ILE A 745 8.56 39.98 2.19
CA ILE A 745 7.79 39.60 3.39
C ILE A 745 6.50 40.41 3.59
N CYS A 746 6.54 41.72 3.40
CA CYS A 746 5.35 42.57 3.57
C CYS A 746 4.25 42.28 2.55
N GLU A 747 4.61 41.84 1.34
CA GLU A 747 3.67 41.42 0.32
C GLU A 747 3.06 40.06 0.66
N VAL A 748 3.89 39.12 1.14
CA VAL A 748 3.44 37.79 1.57
C VAL A 748 2.52 37.86 2.79
N LEU A 749 2.76 38.77 3.74
CA LEU A 749 1.85 39.03 4.87
C LEU A 749 0.45 39.41 4.38
N ARG A 750 0.35 40.33 3.42
CA ARG A 750 -0.94 40.72 2.83
C ARG A 750 -1.59 39.59 2.05
N PHE A 751 -0.80 38.86 1.27
CA PHE A 751 -1.27 37.71 0.50
C PHE A 751 -1.87 36.63 1.40
N ASN A 752 -1.18 36.29 2.49
CA ASN A 752 -1.60 35.26 3.44
C ASN A 752 -2.80 35.69 4.30
N ALA A 753 -2.99 36.99 4.53
CA ALA A 753 -4.08 37.56 5.32
C ALA A 753 -5.45 37.56 4.59
N ALA A 754 -5.78 36.48 3.91
CA ALA A 754 -7.05 36.29 3.22
C ALA A 754 -7.96 35.31 3.99
N ASN A 755 -9.12 35.79 4.46
CA ASN A 755 -10.12 34.93 5.11
C ASN A 755 -10.80 33.95 4.14
N ALA A 756 -10.79 34.25 2.85
CA ALA A 756 -11.32 33.40 1.78
C ALA A 756 -10.31 33.32 0.62
N PRO A 757 -9.19 32.60 0.79
CA PRO A 757 -8.18 32.49 -0.24
C PRO A 757 -8.69 31.70 -1.45
N THR A 758 -8.17 31.98 -2.65
CA THR A 758 -8.46 31.22 -3.87
C THR A 758 -8.16 29.73 -3.69
N LYS A 759 -7.07 29.42 -2.99
CA LYS A 759 -6.69 28.08 -2.57
C LYS A 759 -6.14 28.12 -1.15
N MET A 760 -6.72 27.28 -0.29
CA MET A 760 -6.17 26.97 1.02
C MET A 760 -5.00 26.00 0.84
N GLY A 761 -3.95 26.13 1.65
CA GLY A 761 -2.93 25.09 1.67
C GLY A 761 -3.47 23.76 2.23
N THR A 762 -2.77 22.67 1.90
CA THR A 762 -3.28 21.31 2.06
C THR A 762 -2.57 20.58 3.19
N PHE A 763 -3.10 20.72 4.41
CA PHE A 763 -2.61 19.95 5.56
C PHE A 763 -3.73 19.72 6.59
N PRO A 764 -3.88 18.52 7.18
CA PRO A 764 -5.07 18.20 7.98
C PRO A 764 -5.20 19.00 9.28
N GLN A 765 -4.13 19.61 9.80
CA GLN A 765 -4.14 20.49 10.98
C GLN A 765 -4.60 21.91 10.64
N TYR A 766 -4.43 22.33 9.38
CA TYR A 766 -4.92 23.62 8.92
C TYR A 766 -6.41 23.51 8.61
N THR A 767 -7.22 23.79 9.63
CA THR A 767 -8.66 23.53 9.59
C THR A 767 -9.45 24.51 8.72
N HIS A 768 -9.04 25.78 8.71
CA HIS A 768 -9.65 26.87 7.95
C HIS A 768 -8.67 28.05 7.81
N PRO A 769 -8.88 29.00 6.88
CA PRO A 769 -8.07 30.22 6.80
C PRO A 769 -8.20 31.09 8.05
N HIS A 770 -7.09 31.35 8.74
CA HIS A 770 -7.06 32.15 9.98
C HIS A 770 -5.78 32.98 10.15
N THR A 771 -4.98 33.13 9.09
CA THR A 771 -3.67 33.80 9.18
C THR A 771 -3.76 35.31 9.49
N LEU A 772 -4.84 35.99 9.10
CA LEU A 772 -5.06 37.39 9.45
C LEU A 772 -5.08 37.60 10.97
N ALA A 773 -5.86 36.78 11.70
CA ALA A 773 -5.92 36.82 13.16
C ALA A 773 -4.54 36.50 13.78
N ARG A 774 -3.81 35.54 13.22
CA ARG A 774 -2.45 35.20 13.67
C ARG A 774 -1.49 36.38 13.51
N TYR A 775 -1.52 37.12 12.40
CA TYR A 775 -0.70 38.33 12.27
C TYR A 775 -1.14 39.45 13.24
N ALA A 776 -2.43 39.55 13.55
CA ALA A 776 -2.93 40.48 14.56
C ALA A 776 -2.40 40.13 15.97
N GLU A 777 -2.28 38.85 16.32
CA GLU A 777 -1.67 38.39 17.58
C GLU A 777 -0.19 38.79 17.67
N ILE A 778 0.56 38.73 16.57
CA ILE A 778 1.95 39.21 16.53
C ILE A 778 1.99 40.72 16.81
N ALA A 779 1.08 41.49 16.20
CA ALA A 779 0.98 42.93 16.44
C ALA A 779 0.68 43.24 17.92
N ASP A 780 -0.27 42.51 18.53
CA ASP A 780 -0.60 42.64 19.95
C ASP A 780 0.59 42.27 20.85
N TYR A 781 1.30 41.20 20.54
CA TYR A 781 2.47 40.74 21.29
C TYR A 781 3.62 41.77 21.27
N LEU A 782 3.73 42.54 20.19
CA LEU A 782 4.67 43.65 20.06
C LEU A 782 4.16 44.96 20.67
N GLY A 783 2.90 45.02 21.12
CA GLY A 783 2.28 46.23 21.65
C GLY A 783 1.96 47.28 20.58
N LEU A 784 1.75 46.86 19.33
CA LEU A 784 1.34 47.73 18.23
C LEU A 784 -0.15 48.10 18.35
N LYS A 785 -0.53 49.25 17.78
CA LYS A 785 -1.91 49.75 17.86
C LYS A 785 -2.79 49.16 16.75
N GLY A 786 -4.10 49.14 16.97
CA GLY A 786 -5.11 48.74 15.97
C GLY A 786 -6.37 48.22 16.65
N ASN A 787 -7.55 48.55 16.12
CA ASN A 787 -8.84 48.12 16.68
C ASN A 787 -9.41 46.88 15.98
N THR A 788 -9.00 46.63 14.74
CA THR A 788 -9.36 45.42 13.97
C THR A 788 -8.11 44.63 13.57
N ASP A 789 -8.27 43.37 13.19
CA ASP A 789 -7.15 42.54 12.75
C ASP A 789 -6.47 43.11 11.50
N GLU A 790 -7.23 43.74 10.59
CA GLU A 790 -6.68 44.41 9.42
C GLU A 790 -5.84 45.64 9.80
N GLU A 791 -6.32 46.46 10.74
CA GLU A 791 -5.55 47.60 11.26
C GLU A 791 -4.27 47.16 11.97
N LYS A 792 -4.34 46.04 12.71
CA LYS A 792 -3.19 45.43 13.39
C LYS A 792 -2.18 44.86 12.40
N LEU A 793 -2.64 44.17 11.35
CA LEU A 793 -1.78 43.69 10.27
C LEU A 793 -1.03 44.85 9.59
N GLU A 794 -1.71 45.92 9.20
CA GLU A 794 -1.04 47.05 8.56
C GLU A 794 -0.10 47.79 9.53
N SER A 795 -0.39 47.78 10.84
CA SER A 795 0.53 48.29 11.87
C SER A 795 1.78 47.40 12.02
N LEU A 796 1.62 46.08 11.95
CA LEU A 796 2.74 45.13 11.90
C LEU A 796 3.60 45.35 10.66
N ILE A 797 2.99 45.43 9.48
CA ILE A 797 3.70 45.70 8.22
C ILE A 797 4.44 47.04 8.31
N SER A 798 3.82 48.07 8.85
CA SER A 798 4.46 49.38 9.03
C SER A 798 5.69 49.29 9.95
N ALA A 799 5.58 48.58 11.07
CA ALA A 799 6.70 48.35 11.98
C ALA A 799 7.85 47.56 11.30
N ILE A 800 7.53 46.57 10.47
CA ILE A 800 8.53 45.81 9.68
C ILE A 800 9.23 46.73 8.67
N GLU A 801 8.50 47.59 7.96
CA GLU A 801 9.09 48.55 7.02
C GLU A 801 9.99 49.59 7.72
N GLU A 802 9.57 50.08 8.89
CA GLU A 802 10.40 50.97 9.72
C GLU A 802 11.68 50.28 10.19
N LEU A 803 11.58 49.02 10.63
CA LEU A 803 12.73 48.22 11.04
C LEU A 803 13.69 48.02 9.86
N LYS A 804 13.18 47.60 8.69
CA LYS A 804 13.96 47.44 7.44
C LYS A 804 14.70 48.73 7.07
N ALA A 805 14.00 49.86 7.09
CA ALA A 805 14.60 51.17 6.80
C ALA A 805 15.70 51.53 7.80
N LYS A 806 15.48 51.28 9.10
CA LYS A 806 16.44 51.56 10.17
C LYS A 806 17.74 50.77 10.02
N VAL A 807 17.68 49.56 9.47
CA VAL A 807 18.87 48.71 9.20
C VAL A 807 19.37 48.79 7.76
N GLY A 808 18.87 49.74 6.96
CA GLY A 808 19.40 50.04 5.63
C GLY A 808 18.95 49.10 4.50
N ILE A 809 17.84 48.36 4.67
CA ILE A 809 17.21 47.63 3.55
C ILE A 809 16.35 48.59 2.74
N LYS A 810 16.56 48.60 1.41
CA LYS A 810 15.81 49.44 0.47
C LYS A 810 14.40 48.87 0.24
N GLN A 811 13.48 49.72 -0.24
CA GLN A 811 12.06 49.36 -0.32
C GLN A 811 11.74 48.44 -1.50
N ALA A 812 12.34 48.65 -2.67
CA ALA A 812 11.99 47.92 -3.89
C ALA A 812 13.19 47.22 -4.54
N ILE A 813 12.93 46.16 -5.30
CA ILE A 813 13.96 45.37 -6.00
C ILE A 813 14.78 46.27 -6.95
N ARG A 814 14.12 47.18 -7.68
CA ARG A 814 14.77 48.11 -8.61
C ARG A 814 15.81 49.02 -7.94
N ASP A 815 15.66 49.30 -6.64
CA ASP A 815 16.56 50.21 -5.91
C ASP A 815 17.94 49.56 -5.66
N TYR A 816 18.09 48.26 -5.91
CA TYR A 816 19.35 47.52 -5.88
C TYR A 816 20.09 47.51 -7.23
N GLY A 817 19.63 48.28 -8.21
CA GLY A 817 20.31 48.41 -9.51
C GLY A 817 19.98 47.27 -10.49
N ILE A 818 18.85 46.60 -10.30
CA ILE A 818 18.34 45.57 -11.21
C ILE A 818 17.50 46.26 -12.28
N GLU A 819 17.90 46.10 -13.54
CA GLU A 819 17.20 46.67 -14.70
C GLU A 819 15.86 45.98 -14.97
N GLU A 820 14.85 46.75 -15.34
CA GLU A 820 13.47 46.25 -15.51
C GLU A 820 13.36 45.19 -16.60
N LYS A 821 14.08 45.39 -17.70
CA LYS A 821 14.13 44.46 -18.81
C LYS A 821 14.65 43.09 -18.37
N ASP A 822 15.71 43.08 -17.57
CA ASP A 822 16.34 41.83 -17.11
C ASP A 822 15.45 41.13 -16.09
N PHE A 823 14.80 41.89 -15.20
CA PHE A 823 13.80 41.38 -14.27
C PHE A 823 12.63 40.68 -14.98
N LEU A 824 11.99 41.39 -15.91
CA LEU A 824 10.84 40.87 -16.65
C LEU A 824 11.20 39.65 -17.51
N GLN A 825 12.43 39.59 -18.04
CA GLN A 825 12.89 38.44 -18.82
C GLN A 825 13.02 37.16 -17.98
N LYS A 826 13.34 37.27 -16.69
CA LYS A 826 13.52 36.13 -15.78
C LYS A 826 12.28 35.80 -14.95
N LEU A 827 11.29 36.70 -14.91
CA LEU A 827 10.12 36.62 -14.04
C LEU A 827 9.36 35.29 -14.15
N ASP A 828 9.03 34.84 -15.36
CA ASP A 828 8.22 33.62 -15.54
C ASP A 828 8.95 32.37 -15.03
N SER A 829 10.26 32.27 -15.27
CA SER A 829 11.09 31.18 -14.75
C SER A 829 11.22 31.22 -13.23
N MET A 830 11.40 32.41 -12.64
CA MET A 830 11.42 32.57 -11.17
C MET A 830 10.08 32.17 -10.54
N VAL A 831 8.96 32.50 -11.19
CA VAL A 831 7.60 32.16 -10.73
C VAL A 831 7.40 30.64 -10.70
N GLU A 832 7.74 29.94 -11.78
CA GLU A 832 7.65 28.49 -11.84
C GLU A 832 8.55 27.81 -10.80
N GLN A 833 9.80 28.26 -10.69
CA GLN A 833 10.74 27.72 -9.71
C GLN A 833 10.34 28.01 -8.26
N ALA A 834 9.78 29.19 -7.97
CA ALA A 834 9.28 29.51 -6.64
C ALA A 834 8.06 28.65 -6.29
N PHE A 835 7.18 28.40 -7.24
CA PHE A 835 6.06 27.48 -7.04
C PHE A 835 6.51 26.05 -6.74
N ASP A 836 7.55 25.57 -7.42
CA ASP A 836 8.15 24.24 -7.23
C ASP A 836 9.07 24.12 -5.99
N ASP A 837 9.25 25.21 -5.24
CA ASP A 837 10.09 25.21 -4.05
C ASP A 837 9.42 24.49 -2.87
N GLN A 838 10.20 23.78 -2.05
CA GLN A 838 9.70 22.96 -0.94
C GLN A 838 8.95 23.78 0.12
N CYS A 839 9.28 25.06 0.28
CA CYS A 839 8.61 25.95 1.23
C CYS A 839 7.17 26.30 0.82
N THR A 840 6.85 26.26 -0.48
CA THR A 840 5.51 26.62 -0.98
C THR A 840 4.40 25.73 -0.42
N GLY A 841 4.71 24.45 -0.19
CA GLY A 841 3.78 23.46 0.35
C GLY A 841 3.28 23.74 1.77
N ALA A 842 4.04 24.47 2.59
CA ALA A 842 3.69 24.77 3.97
C ALA A 842 2.95 26.11 4.13
N ASN A 843 2.84 26.91 3.06
CA ASN A 843 2.22 28.24 3.12
C ASN A 843 0.68 28.15 3.33
N PRO A 844 0.09 28.96 4.24
CA PRO A 844 -1.35 28.89 4.57
C PRO A 844 -2.30 29.17 3.40
N ARG A 845 -1.91 30.06 2.49
CA ARG A 845 -2.58 30.28 1.20
C ARG A 845 -1.75 29.64 0.10
N TYR A 846 -2.24 28.57 -0.52
CA TYR A 846 -1.49 27.94 -1.58
C TYR A 846 -1.50 28.84 -2.83
N PRO A 847 -0.35 29.32 -3.32
CA PRO A 847 -0.33 30.35 -4.34
C PRO A 847 -0.63 29.80 -5.74
N LEU A 848 -1.27 30.62 -6.57
CA LEU A 848 -1.25 30.46 -8.02
C LEU A 848 0.01 31.10 -8.61
N LEU A 849 0.49 30.58 -9.75
CA LEU A 849 1.62 31.19 -10.49
C LEU A 849 1.36 32.68 -10.80
N SER A 850 0.13 33.04 -11.16
CA SER A 850 -0.27 34.43 -11.41
C SER A 850 -0.17 35.31 -10.16
N GLU A 851 -0.45 34.75 -8.98
CA GLU A 851 -0.36 35.48 -7.70
C GLU A 851 1.11 35.70 -7.31
N ILE A 852 1.97 34.68 -7.45
CA ILE A 852 3.43 34.80 -7.28
C ILE A 852 3.99 35.87 -8.22
N LYS A 853 3.61 35.82 -9.50
CA LYS A 853 4.02 36.80 -10.51
C LYS A 853 3.64 38.22 -10.10
N GLN A 854 2.41 38.42 -9.61
CA GLN A 854 1.95 39.73 -9.19
C GLN A 854 2.70 40.23 -7.94
N MET A 855 2.96 39.36 -6.96
CA MET A 855 3.76 39.71 -5.77
C MET A 855 5.18 40.15 -6.15
N TYR A 856 5.82 39.47 -7.11
CA TYR A 856 7.12 39.88 -7.65
C TYR A 856 7.07 41.26 -8.32
N LEU A 857 6.04 41.53 -9.13
CA LEU A 857 5.86 42.84 -9.78
C LEU A 857 5.65 43.95 -8.73
N ASN A 858 4.83 43.69 -7.70
CA ASN A 858 4.60 44.63 -6.60
C ASN A 858 5.92 44.97 -5.88
N ALA A 859 6.70 43.95 -5.52
CA ALA A 859 8.02 44.12 -4.90
C ALA A 859 9.04 44.82 -5.81
N TYR A 860 8.94 44.64 -7.13
CA TYR A 860 9.84 45.29 -8.09
C TYR A 860 9.58 46.79 -8.22
N TYR A 861 8.32 47.19 -8.39
CA TYR A 861 7.96 48.59 -8.58
C TYR A 861 7.73 49.36 -7.27
N GLY A 862 7.64 48.66 -6.13
CA GLY A 862 7.22 49.26 -4.86
C GLY A 862 5.74 49.67 -4.85
N THR A 863 4.90 48.94 -5.59
CA THR A 863 3.47 49.20 -5.75
C THR A 863 2.63 48.24 -4.90
N ARG A 864 1.32 48.49 -4.82
CA ARG A 864 0.36 47.68 -4.03
C ARG A 864 -0.86 47.29 -4.86
N VAL A 865 -0.65 46.51 -5.92
CA VAL A 865 -1.77 45.94 -6.69
C VAL A 865 -2.27 44.71 -5.95
N LYS A 866 -3.57 44.66 -5.63
CA LYS A 866 -4.14 43.55 -4.85
C LYS A 866 -3.96 42.21 -5.57
N VAL A 867 -3.51 41.20 -4.82
CA VAL A 867 -3.21 39.82 -5.27
C VAL A 867 -4.31 38.82 -4.95
#